data_AF-A0A819Y1C5-F1
#
_entry.id   AF-A0A819Y1C5-F1
#
_cell.length_a   1.000
_cell.length_b   1.000
_cell.length_c   1.000
_cell.angle_alpha   90.00
_cell.angle_beta   90.00
_cell.angle_gamma   90.00
#
_symmetry.space_group_name_H-M   'P 1'
#
loop_
_entity.id
_entity.type
_entity.pdbx_description
1 polymer ?
#
loop_
_entity_poly.entity_id
_entity_poly.type
_entity_poly.pdbx_seq_one_letter_code
_entity_poly.pdbx_strand_id
1 'polypeptide(L)'
;MSSYSSRNNRYYDSIRQSHGNNPRSQSSNPVDDENMEGMSDDLQKIFDDDSKCARLLKKVIRDERSFDLRIQRIQEFQAYLEKPDSSKFIMKLAEPALNVLFEQFQERSHETIRSELVHCIGLIGYVMLNEGEPKFAEWIFERLNDVRKNDIQKQLLISAFRDSMQNEHDILCLTDHIQHISEQLKKILESVVHAPLMIVITDTIIDLSRIYPQVFQEIFLDIVDILIGWYIEPLPTDRILEYTAQALHKFRPFWIEQIDSTLTLLDHFIEDADNYAQQFDNQEQNNDDNISSLTDKIAALYRAFATVLRALSDNFASTPTLLPIDYVDNWLQKILHTTTIIKQDKLFGILAKYANIAVCTLLETFSQFDEQVQKDVFDFIIQQIHLQKQQWPYEADINLLRLIMKVIDLANHDSCAILANSIFALNSRIWLYRFLYSNSLIQDVLQLFNRLLTIKSIPVVQQVYQAILADMTSNFNVLLNVLQQKSIIIGNGSLLTSDLNEDDAEAALIFDCSALCQIGNVKGNLIGMYALSPPLFELLAKHLQLTNSKLAQQYPAVHYGVLKTLYSHCAAHEHFIHNSDLFKQNDTNNVMSLTSLTKDNFEDLLKLHHRLIVNSHLSCHDTKKLVLNWLAEIIDALPQEDNGLLTLPLLLKLSHAIIDI
;
A
#
# COMPACT_ATOMS: atom_id res chain seq x y z
N MET A 1 -12.22 -32.64 21.36
CA MET A 1 -12.30 -34.09 21.10
C MET A 1 -11.77 -34.31 19.69
N SER A 2 -10.49 -34.69 19.55
CA SER A 2 -10.01 -36.06 19.26
C SER A 2 -10.38 -36.48 17.82
N SER A 3 -9.46 -36.73 16.89
CA SER A 3 -8.33 -37.67 17.04
C SER A 3 -7.23 -37.51 15.97
N TYR A 4 -5.97 -37.50 16.41
CA TYR A 4 -4.82 -38.07 15.69
C TYR A 4 -3.95 -38.79 16.72
N SER A 5 -3.64 -40.07 16.51
CA SER A 5 -2.66 -40.87 17.29
C SER A 5 -1.81 -41.66 16.28
N SER A 6 -0.53 -41.32 16.11
CA SER A 6 0.64 -41.77 16.90
C SER A 6 1.05 -43.22 16.57
N ARG A 7 2.17 -43.33 15.85
CA ARG A 7 3.00 -44.54 15.75
C ARG A 7 4.36 -44.28 16.40
N ASN A 8 4.72 -45.24 17.25
CA ASN A 8 6.07 -45.75 17.54
C ASN A 8 7.06 -44.88 18.32
N ASN A 9 7.13 -45.18 19.62
CA ASN A 9 8.26 -44.91 20.49
C ASN A 9 8.72 -46.27 21.07
N ARG A 10 9.92 -46.75 20.68
CA ARG A 10 10.64 -47.85 21.34
C ARG A 10 12.13 -47.66 21.14
N TYR A 11 12.88 -48.02 22.19
CA TYR A 11 14.34 -48.01 22.34
C TYR A 11 14.97 -46.74 22.92
N TYR A 12 14.69 -46.49 24.19
CA TYR A 12 15.72 -46.10 25.16
C TYR A 12 15.41 -46.81 26.47
N ASP A 13 16.22 -47.80 26.84
CA ASP A 13 16.45 -48.18 28.23
C ASP A 13 17.71 -49.04 28.33
N SER A 14 18.45 -48.86 29.43
CA SER A 14 19.78 -49.38 29.78
C SER A 14 20.94 -48.51 29.23
N ILE A 15 21.88 -47.95 30.00
CA ILE A 15 22.48 -48.33 31.28
C ILE A 15 22.97 -47.06 32.02
N ARG A 16 22.73 -46.97 33.33
CA ARG A 16 23.44 -46.07 34.27
C ARG A 16 24.27 -46.91 35.26
N GLN A 17 25.51 -46.46 35.46
CA GLN A 17 26.37 -46.57 36.65
C GLN A 17 27.02 -47.91 37.02
N SER A 18 28.36 -47.91 37.02
CA SER A 18 29.15 -48.39 38.17
C SER A 18 30.39 -47.51 38.38
N HIS A 19 30.70 -47.30 39.66
CA HIS A 19 31.73 -46.42 40.21
C HIS A 19 33.17 -46.93 40.05
N GLY A 20 34.14 -46.02 40.12
CA GLY A 20 35.41 -46.34 40.78
C GLY A 20 36.65 -45.54 40.33
N ASN A 21 37.09 -44.63 41.20
CA ASN A 21 38.48 -44.21 41.46
C ASN A 21 39.20 -43.21 40.53
N ASN A 22 39.45 -42.04 41.13
CA ASN A 22 40.58 -41.16 40.87
C ASN A 22 41.79 -41.67 41.71
N PRO A 23 43.06 -41.49 41.28
CA PRO A 23 43.75 -40.27 41.71
C PRO A 23 44.77 -39.67 40.71
N ARG A 24 44.96 -38.36 40.88
CA ARG A 24 46.03 -37.46 40.40
C ARG A 24 47.36 -38.10 39.96
N SER A 25 47.89 -37.65 38.81
CA SER A 25 49.25 -37.10 38.69
C SER A 25 49.50 -36.43 37.33
N GLN A 26 50.33 -35.40 37.35
CA GLN A 26 50.83 -34.61 36.24
C GLN A 26 51.71 -35.47 35.30
N SER A 27 51.62 -35.27 33.99
CA SER A 27 52.76 -34.88 33.14
C SER A 27 52.31 -34.61 31.71
N SER A 28 52.67 -33.42 31.26
CA SER A 28 52.88 -33.04 29.86
C SER A 28 53.37 -34.18 28.97
N ASN A 29 52.80 -34.32 27.77
CA ASN A 29 53.52 -34.77 26.59
C ASN A 29 52.88 -34.23 25.30
N PRO A 30 53.71 -34.05 24.25
CA PRO A 30 53.45 -33.18 23.12
C PRO A 30 52.74 -33.91 21.98
N VAL A 31 52.34 -33.11 20.99
CA VAL A 31 51.72 -33.46 19.72
C VAL A 31 52.41 -34.67 19.06
N ASP A 32 51.62 -35.68 18.71
CA ASP A 32 52.07 -36.80 17.87
C ASP A 32 52.25 -36.31 16.42
N ASP A 33 53.50 -36.36 15.96
CA ASP A 33 54.05 -35.92 14.66
C ASP A 33 53.78 -36.91 13.50
N GLU A 34 52.87 -37.88 13.62
CA GLU A 34 52.79 -39.01 12.68
C GLU A 34 51.59 -39.01 11.69
N ASN A 35 51.11 -37.85 11.24
CA ASN A 35 50.11 -37.78 10.14
C ASN A 35 50.35 -36.59 9.18
N MET A 36 51.61 -36.38 8.77
CA MET A 36 52.04 -35.30 7.86
C MET A 36 52.06 -35.70 6.36
N GLU A 37 51.54 -36.86 5.98
CA GLU A 37 51.49 -37.30 4.58
C GLU A 37 50.06 -37.25 4.06
N GLY A 38 49.63 -36.08 3.58
CA GLY A 38 48.33 -35.89 2.92
C GLY A 38 47.63 -34.54 3.13
N MET A 39 48.24 -33.60 3.87
CA MET A 39 47.68 -32.26 4.05
C MET A 39 47.85 -31.43 2.77
N SER A 40 46.82 -30.68 2.39
CA SER A 40 46.91 -29.66 1.33
C SER A 40 48.04 -28.66 1.66
N ASP A 41 48.78 -28.21 0.64
CA ASP A 41 49.87 -27.22 0.80
C ASP A 41 49.42 -25.97 1.58
N ASP A 42 48.14 -25.60 1.46
CA ASP A 42 47.56 -24.45 2.18
C ASP A 42 47.29 -24.74 3.66
N LEU A 43 46.89 -25.97 4.01
CA LEU A 43 46.84 -26.41 5.39
C LEU A 43 48.25 -26.37 6.00
N GLN A 44 49.27 -26.83 5.27
CA GLN A 44 50.64 -26.84 5.78
C GLN A 44 51.16 -25.42 6.07
N LYS A 45 50.92 -24.45 5.17
CA LYS A 45 51.24 -23.03 5.41
C LYS A 45 50.55 -22.45 6.64
N ILE A 46 49.31 -22.84 6.93
CA ILE A 46 48.60 -22.41 8.15
C ILE A 46 49.23 -23.04 9.38
N PHE A 47 49.59 -24.33 9.31
CA PHE A 47 50.19 -25.05 10.43
C PHE A 47 51.59 -24.55 10.79
N ASP A 48 52.37 -24.10 9.81
CA ASP A 48 53.70 -23.51 9.99
C ASP A 48 53.68 -22.07 10.54
N ASP A 49 52.52 -21.40 10.55
CA ASP A 49 52.37 -20.04 11.07
C ASP A 49 51.88 -20.03 12.54
N ASP A 50 52.61 -19.30 13.40
CA ASP A 50 52.33 -19.17 14.84
C ASP A 50 51.50 -17.92 15.22
N SER A 51 51.09 -17.14 14.22
CA SER A 51 50.27 -15.96 14.46
C SER A 51 48.97 -16.30 15.18
N LYS A 52 48.41 -15.29 15.86
CA LYS A 52 47.09 -15.44 16.49
C LYS A 52 46.01 -15.82 15.46
N CYS A 53 46.13 -15.30 14.24
CA CYS A 53 45.25 -15.62 13.11
C CYS A 53 45.29 -17.13 12.79
N ALA A 54 46.49 -17.68 12.55
CA ALA A 54 46.67 -19.11 12.28
C ALA A 54 46.18 -19.99 13.43
N ARG A 55 46.45 -19.62 14.69
CA ARG A 55 45.99 -20.40 15.86
C ARG A 55 44.46 -20.44 15.98
N LEU A 56 43.77 -19.33 15.71
CA LEU A 56 42.30 -19.30 15.73
C LEU A 56 41.72 -20.08 14.54
N LEU A 57 42.30 -19.95 13.35
CA LEU A 57 41.89 -20.70 12.18
C LEU A 57 42.07 -22.22 12.38
N LYS A 58 43.20 -22.67 12.96
CA LYS A 58 43.41 -24.09 13.34
C LYS A 58 42.31 -24.62 14.28
N LYS A 59 41.79 -23.78 15.20
CA LYS A 59 40.66 -24.18 16.07
C LYS A 59 39.35 -24.36 15.29
N VAL A 60 39.12 -23.52 14.27
CA VAL A 60 37.93 -23.58 13.41
C VAL A 60 37.94 -24.83 12.52
N ILE A 61 39.12 -25.19 11.99
CA ILE A 61 39.32 -26.37 11.13
C ILE A 61 39.22 -27.69 11.92
N ARG A 62 39.59 -27.66 13.20
CA ARG A 62 39.60 -28.87 14.03
C ARG A 62 38.20 -29.44 14.14
N ASP A 63 38.06 -30.70 13.72
CA ASP A 63 36.82 -31.47 13.81
C ASP A 63 36.32 -31.54 15.28
N GLU A 64 35.25 -30.79 15.56
CA GLU A 64 34.56 -30.77 16.85
C GLU A 64 33.22 -31.51 16.73
N ARG A 65 32.97 -32.46 17.63
CA ARG A 65 31.71 -33.22 17.66
C ARG A 65 30.52 -32.39 18.17
N SER A 66 30.79 -31.29 18.90
CA SER A 66 29.76 -30.42 19.46
C SER A 66 29.46 -29.26 18.52
N PHE A 67 28.19 -29.13 18.15
CA PHE A 67 27.66 -28.03 17.34
C PHE A 67 27.95 -26.66 17.97
N ASP A 68 27.66 -26.50 19.27
CA ASP A 68 27.82 -25.23 19.99
C ASP A 68 29.30 -24.79 20.08
N LEU A 69 30.21 -25.74 20.34
CA LEU A 69 31.64 -25.44 20.39
C LEU A 69 32.19 -25.03 19.02
N ARG A 70 31.68 -25.62 17.93
CA ARG A 70 32.08 -25.25 16.57
C ARG A 70 31.65 -23.81 16.26
N ILE A 71 30.40 -23.44 16.56
CA ILE A 71 29.92 -22.05 16.39
C ILE A 71 30.74 -21.08 17.25
N GLN A 72 30.97 -21.38 18.53
CA GLN A 72 31.73 -20.50 19.42
C GLN A 72 33.15 -20.20 18.89
N ARG A 73 33.82 -21.20 18.29
CA ARG A 73 35.14 -21.03 17.71
C ARG A 73 35.13 -20.19 16.44
N ILE A 74 34.11 -20.36 15.60
CA ILE A 74 33.94 -19.53 14.40
C ILE A 74 33.71 -18.07 14.82
N GLN A 75 32.86 -17.83 15.81
CA GLN A 75 32.62 -16.48 16.37
C GLN A 75 33.87 -15.87 17.03
N GLU A 76 34.68 -16.67 17.75
CA GLU A 76 35.98 -16.21 18.28
C GLU A 76 36.91 -15.74 17.16
N PHE A 77 36.88 -16.41 16.00
CA PHE A 77 37.66 -16.03 14.83
C PHE A 77 37.10 -14.78 14.14
N GLN A 78 35.79 -14.67 13.94
CA GLN A 78 35.13 -13.47 13.39
C GLN A 78 35.47 -12.21 14.20
N ALA A 79 35.34 -12.27 15.53
CA ALA A 79 35.69 -11.16 16.42
C ALA A 79 37.18 -10.75 16.38
N TYR A 80 38.06 -11.62 15.86
CA TYR A 80 39.46 -11.28 15.59
C TYR A 80 39.63 -10.62 14.21
N LEU A 81 38.87 -11.07 13.20
CA LEU A 81 38.89 -10.51 11.84
C LEU A 81 38.39 -9.07 11.79
N GLU A 82 37.42 -8.71 12.63
CA GLU A 82 36.85 -7.35 12.70
C GLU A 82 37.82 -6.30 13.29
N LYS A 83 38.94 -6.72 13.88
CA LYS A 83 39.88 -5.79 14.54
C LYS A 83 40.75 -5.09 13.49
N PRO A 84 40.82 -3.74 13.47
CA PRO A 84 41.63 -3.04 12.47
C PRO A 84 43.13 -3.40 12.57
N ASP A 85 43.64 -3.66 13.78
CA ASP A 85 45.06 -4.00 14.00
C ASP A 85 45.46 -5.38 13.44
N SER A 86 44.50 -6.23 13.05
CA SER A 86 44.78 -7.57 12.54
C SER A 86 44.96 -7.64 11.02
N SER A 87 44.73 -6.55 10.27
CA SER A 87 44.69 -6.56 8.80
C SER A 87 45.95 -7.15 8.16
N LYS A 88 47.14 -6.71 8.58
CA LYS A 88 48.43 -7.21 8.08
C LYS A 88 48.63 -8.72 8.28
N PHE A 89 48.15 -9.26 9.40
CA PHE A 89 48.27 -10.68 9.70
C PHE A 89 47.26 -11.51 8.91
N ILE A 90 46.07 -10.96 8.68
CA ILE A 90 45.05 -11.58 7.84
C ILE A 90 45.55 -11.63 6.39
N MET A 91 46.08 -10.53 5.87
CA MET A 91 46.63 -10.45 4.50
C MET A 91 47.71 -11.50 4.22
N LYS A 92 48.58 -11.78 5.20
CA LYS A 92 49.64 -12.81 5.06
C LYS A 92 49.08 -14.22 4.81
N LEU A 93 47.91 -14.52 5.38
CA LEU A 93 47.31 -15.85 5.36
C LEU A 93 45.99 -15.90 4.57
N ALA A 94 45.62 -14.83 3.86
CA ALA A 94 44.29 -14.67 3.31
C ALA A 94 43.91 -15.79 2.33
N GLU A 95 44.74 -16.04 1.31
CA GLU A 95 44.47 -17.07 0.30
C GLU A 95 44.44 -18.50 0.88
N PRO A 96 45.41 -18.95 1.70
CA PRO A 96 45.31 -20.24 2.40
C PRO A 96 44.07 -20.33 3.31
N ALA A 97 43.73 -19.25 4.02
CA ALA A 97 42.57 -19.24 4.90
C ALA A 97 41.26 -19.35 4.13
N LEU A 98 41.12 -18.65 3.01
CA LEU A 98 39.97 -18.73 2.11
C LEU A 98 39.78 -20.15 1.59
N ASN A 99 40.83 -20.79 1.07
CA ASN A 99 40.76 -22.16 0.55
C ASN A 99 40.31 -23.16 1.63
N VAL A 100 40.89 -23.10 2.84
CA VAL A 100 40.53 -24.04 3.90
C VAL A 100 39.14 -23.79 4.48
N LEU A 101 38.71 -22.52 4.61
CA LEU A 101 37.33 -22.20 5.01
C LEU A 101 36.33 -22.67 3.95
N PHE A 102 36.69 -22.59 2.66
CA PHE A 102 35.87 -23.09 1.57
C PHE A 102 35.73 -24.61 1.58
N GLU A 103 36.81 -25.36 1.84
CA GLU A 103 36.74 -26.82 2.03
C GLU A 103 35.75 -27.20 3.14
N GLN A 104 35.83 -26.54 4.28
CA GLN A 104 34.91 -26.72 5.42
C GLN A 104 33.46 -26.34 5.10
N PHE A 105 33.28 -25.35 4.22
CA PHE A 105 31.96 -24.94 3.73
C PHE A 105 31.34 -25.95 2.75
N GLN A 106 32.18 -26.62 1.94
CA GLN A 106 31.77 -27.66 1.00
C GLN A 106 31.38 -28.97 1.69
N GLU A 107 31.94 -29.25 2.86
CA GLU A 107 31.54 -30.41 3.66
C GLU A 107 30.03 -30.41 3.97
N ARG A 108 29.48 -31.59 4.26
CA ARG A 108 28.08 -31.76 4.70
C ARG A 108 27.90 -31.25 6.14
N SER A 109 28.06 -29.95 6.35
CA SER A 109 27.81 -29.23 7.59
C SER A 109 26.36 -28.72 7.69
N HIS A 110 25.98 -28.29 8.90
CA HIS A 110 24.67 -27.66 9.15
C HIS A 110 24.59 -26.28 8.48
N GLU A 111 23.40 -25.84 8.05
CA GLU A 111 23.21 -24.55 7.36
C GLU A 111 23.75 -23.36 8.15
N THR A 112 23.50 -23.32 9.47
CA THR A 112 24.05 -22.31 10.38
C THR A 112 25.57 -22.25 10.35
N ILE A 113 26.25 -23.41 10.38
CA ILE A 113 27.71 -23.46 10.33
C ILE A 113 28.21 -22.92 8.99
N ARG A 114 27.54 -23.22 7.89
CA ARG A 114 27.89 -22.65 6.57
C ARG A 114 27.76 -21.14 6.57
N SER A 115 26.67 -20.60 7.12
CA SER A 115 26.48 -19.14 7.23
C SER A 115 27.60 -18.48 8.01
N GLU A 116 28.00 -19.06 9.14
CA GLU A 116 29.07 -18.53 9.99
C GLU A 116 30.46 -18.62 9.32
N LEU A 117 30.74 -19.72 8.60
CA LEU A 117 31.98 -19.87 7.83
C LEU A 117 32.06 -18.87 6.67
N VAL A 118 30.94 -18.66 5.99
CA VAL A 118 30.81 -17.68 4.90
C VAL A 118 30.98 -16.26 5.41
N HIS A 119 30.49 -15.96 6.61
CA HIS A 119 30.74 -14.67 7.25
C HIS A 119 32.25 -14.43 7.48
N CYS A 120 33.01 -15.46 7.90
CA CYS A 120 34.47 -15.37 7.98
C CYS A 120 35.10 -15.09 6.61
N ILE A 121 34.64 -15.75 5.55
CA ILE A 121 35.09 -15.52 4.17
C ILE A 121 34.84 -14.06 3.77
N GLY A 122 33.65 -13.53 4.05
CA GLY A 122 33.29 -12.13 3.80
C GLY A 122 34.16 -11.13 4.58
N LEU A 123 34.46 -11.41 5.85
CA LEU A 123 35.35 -10.57 6.67
C LEU A 123 36.80 -10.56 6.16
N ILE A 124 37.33 -11.72 5.73
CA ILE A 124 38.66 -11.78 5.09
C ILE A 124 38.64 -10.99 3.78
N GLY A 125 37.59 -11.15 2.97
CA GLY A 125 37.40 -10.39 1.74
C GLY A 125 37.34 -8.88 1.98
N TYR A 126 36.60 -8.45 3.01
CA TYR A 126 36.53 -7.05 3.41
C TYR A 126 37.92 -6.49 3.71
N VAL A 127 38.76 -7.23 4.44
CA VAL A 127 40.15 -6.81 4.71
C VAL A 127 40.96 -6.74 3.42
N MET A 128 40.85 -7.73 2.53
CA MET A 128 41.59 -7.74 1.27
C MET A 128 41.23 -6.55 0.37
N LEU A 129 39.93 -6.31 0.14
CA LEU A 129 39.47 -5.19 -0.68
C LEU A 129 39.87 -3.84 -0.07
N ASN A 130 39.81 -3.71 1.27
CA ASN A 130 40.22 -2.47 1.93
C ASN A 130 41.72 -2.16 1.83
N GLU A 131 42.56 -3.19 1.74
CA GLU A 131 44.00 -3.04 1.54
C GLU A 131 44.36 -2.91 0.03
N GLY A 132 43.36 -2.87 -0.85
CA GLY A 132 43.52 -2.70 -2.30
C GLY A 132 43.90 -3.99 -3.05
N GLU A 133 43.56 -5.16 -2.52
CA GLU A 133 43.87 -6.45 -3.12
C GLU A 133 42.62 -7.07 -3.80
N PRO A 134 42.46 -6.99 -5.14
CA PRO A 134 41.25 -7.43 -5.83
C PRO A 134 41.12 -8.95 -5.97
N LYS A 135 42.16 -9.73 -5.65
CA LYS A 135 42.19 -11.19 -5.79
C LYS A 135 41.06 -11.92 -5.07
N PHE A 136 40.48 -11.32 -4.02
CA PHE A 136 39.31 -11.88 -3.36
C PHE A 136 38.12 -12.05 -4.33
N ALA A 137 37.90 -11.07 -5.21
CA ALA A 137 36.84 -11.13 -6.19
C ALA A 137 37.09 -12.26 -7.19
N GLU A 138 38.30 -12.35 -7.75
CA GLU A 138 38.70 -13.45 -8.65
C GLU A 138 38.48 -14.81 -8.00
N TRP A 139 38.94 -14.95 -6.75
CA TRP A 139 38.80 -16.18 -5.97
C TRP A 139 37.32 -16.56 -5.77
N ILE A 140 36.45 -15.62 -5.39
CA ILE A 140 35.02 -15.91 -5.23
C ILE A 140 34.40 -16.39 -6.54
N PHE A 141 34.64 -15.69 -7.65
CA PHE A 141 34.02 -16.03 -8.93
C PHE A 141 34.57 -17.33 -9.52
N GLU A 142 35.82 -17.68 -9.23
CA GLU A 142 36.35 -19.02 -9.50
C GLU A 142 35.59 -20.06 -8.68
N ARG A 143 35.45 -19.87 -7.36
CA ARG A 143 34.75 -20.83 -6.47
C ARG A 143 33.26 -20.96 -6.74
N LEU A 144 32.60 -19.94 -7.28
CA LEU A 144 31.21 -20.06 -7.75
C LEU A 144 31.06 -21.11 -8.85
N ASN A 145 32.12 -21.38 -9.64
CA ASN A 145 32.11 -22.46 -10.62
C ASN A 145 32.16 -23.86 -9.99
N ASP A 146 32.76 -24.00 -8.81
CA ASP A 146 32.84 -25.28 -8.10
C ASP A 146 31.47 -25.68 -7.53
N VAL A 147 30.60 -24.69 -7.26
CA VAL A 147 29.26 -24.88 -6.67
C VAL A 147 28.10 -24.69 -7.64
N ARG A 148 28.34 -24.90 -8.94
CA ARG A 148 27.37 -24.70 -10.04
C ARG A 148 25.97 -25.28 -9.82
N LYS A 149 25.82 -26.39 -9.09
CA LYS A 149 24.53 -27.07 -8.86
C LYS A 149 23.84 -26.72 -7.55
N ASN A 150 24.48 -25.96 -6.66
CA ASN A 150 23.94 -25.67 -5.33
C ASN A 150 23.67 -24.17 -5.16
N ASP A 151 22.43 -23.77 -5.43
CA ASP A 151 22.02 -22.37 -5.39
C ASP A 151 22.08 -21.76 -3.99
N ILE A 152 21.92 -22.56 -2.93
CA ILE A 152 22.10 -22.11 -1.54
C ILE A 152 23.57 -21.74 -1.30
N GLN A 153 24.51 -22.56 -1.78
CA GLN A 153 25.93 -22.26 -1.61
C GLN A 153 26.36 -21.04 -2.45
N LYS A 154 25.84 -20.91 -3.68
CA LYS A 154 26.05 -19.68 -4.48
C LYS A 154 25.52 -18.44 -3.74
N GLN A 155 24.30 -18.53 -3.20
CA GLN A 155 23.66 -17.42 -2.48
C GLN A 155 24.55 -16.97 -1.32
N LEU A 156 25.06 -17.90 -0.53
CA LEU A 156 25.95 -17.60 0.60
C LEU A 156 27.27 -16.94 0.12
N LEU A 157 27.92 -17.48 -0.90
CA LEU A 157 29.17 -16.91 -1.42
C LEU A 157 28.99 -15.50 -2.00
N ILE A 158 27.89 -15.26 -2.72
CA ILE A 158 27.58 -13.93 -3.26
C ILE A 158 27.23 -12.97 -2.12
N SER A 159 26.58 -13.44 -1.05
CA SER A 159 26.36 -12.64 0.16
C SER A 159 27.69 -12.23 0.80
N ALA A 160 28.66 -13.15 0.93
CA ALA A 160 30.00 -12.82 1.43
C ALA A 160 30.74 -11.82 0.53
N PHE A 161 30.61 -11.94 -0.79
CA PHE A 161 31.15 -10.95 -1.72
C PHE A 161 30.52 -9.58 -1.49
N ARG A 162 29.18 -9.51 -1.43
CA ARG A 162 28.46 -8.28 -1.19
C ARG A 162 28.85 -7.62 0.14
N ASP A 163 28.91 -8.40 1.21
CA ASP A 163 29.32 -7.92 2.55
C ASP A 163 30.76 -7.42 2.58
N SER A 164 31.63 -7.93 1.70
CA SER A 164 33.02 -7.47 1.61
C SER A 164 33.17 -6.09 0.96
N MET A 165 32.21 -5.66 0.14
CA MET A 165 32.29 -4.42 -0.65
C MET A 165 31.87 -3.15 0.12
N GLN A 166 31.76 -3.20 1.45
CA GLN A 166 31.20 -2.08 2.25
C GLN A 166 31.87 -0.72 2.00
N ASN A 167 33.19 -0.68 1.78
CA ASN A 167 33.95 0.56 1.53
C ASN A 167 34.39 0.72 0.07
N GLU A 168 33.83 -0.08 -0.84
CA GLU A 168 34.28 -0.11 -2.24
C GLU A 168 34.05 1.22 -2.96
N HIS A 169 33.04 2.01 -2.53
CA HIS A 169 32.80 3.36 -3.03
C HIS A 169 34.00 4.31 -2.84
N ASP A 170 34.78 4.12 -1.77
CA ASP A 170 35.90 5.02 -1.43
C ASP A 170 37.23 4.53 -2.00
N ILE A 171 37.40 3.21 -2.13
CA ILE A 171 38.67 2.57 -2.49
C ILE A 171 38.75 2.26 -3.99
N LEU A 172 37.61 1.91 -4.59
CA LEU A 172 37.49 1.55 -6.01
C LEU A 172 38.49 0.45 -6.45
N CYS A 173 38.71 -0.53 -5.57
CA CYS A 173 39.69 -1.62 -5.75
C CYS A 173 39.34 -2.51 -6.97
N LEU A 174 38.06 -2.61 -7.31
CA LEU A 174 37.54 -3.52 -8.33
C LEU A 174 37.47 -2.90 -9.73
N THR A 175 37.96 -1.66 -9.93
CA THR A 175 37.82 -0.91 -11.19
C THR A 175 38.26 -1.70 -12.43
N ASP A 176 39.37 -2.45 -12.35
CA ASP A 176 39.88 -3.23 -13.50
C ASP A 176 39.15 -4.57 -13.72
N HIS A 177 38.39 -5.03 -12.72
CA HIS A 177 37.74 -6.35 -12.71
C HIS A 177 36.22 -6.27 -12.85
N ILE A 178 35.63 -5.09 -12.65
CA ILE A 178 34.19 -4.90 -12.56
C ILE A 178 33.44 -5.33 -13.83
N GLN A 179 34.03 -5.17 -15.01
CA GLN A 179 33.41 -5.61 -16.26
C GLN A 179 33.23 -7.13 -16.27
N HIS A 180 34.28 -7.89 -15.92
CA HIS A 180 34.21 -9.33 -15.81
C HIS A 180 33.25 -9.79 -14.71
N ILE A 181 33.31 -9.14 -13.53
CA ILE A 181 32.41 -9.43 -12.40
C ILE A 181 30.95 -9.24 -12.81
N SER A 182 30.64 -8.14 -13.49
CA SER A 182 29.29 -7.81 -13.94
C SER A 182 28.77 -8.84 -14.96
N GLU A 183 29.60 -9.26 -15.91
CA GLU A 183 29.27 -10.34 -16.85
C GLU A 183 29.03 -11.69 -16.16
N GLN A 184 29.84 -12.05 -15.15
CA GLN A 184 29.62 -13.28 -14.39
C GLN A 184 28.31 -13.22 -13.60
N LEU A 185 28.02 -12.11 -12.92
CA LEU A 185 26.77 -11.93 -12.18
C LEU A 185 25.55 -12.01 -13.10
N LYS A 186 25.59 -11.35 -14.26
CA LYS A 186 24.59 -11.47 -15.32
C LYS A 186 24.37 -12.92 -15.73
N LYS A 187 25.45 -13.62 -16.09
CA LYS A 187 25.39 -15.03 -16.54
C LYS A 187 24.82 -15.97 -15.47
N ILE A 188 25.15 -15.74 -14.20
CA ILE A 188 24.56 -16.52 -13.10
C ILE A 188 23.06 -16.23 -13.06
N LEU A 189 22.67 -14.95 -13.06
CA LEU A 189 21.28 -14.49 -13.00
C LEU A 189 20.39 -15.11 -14.10
N GLU A 190 20.88 -15.19 -15.34
CA GLU A 190 20.19 -15.82 -16.48
C GLU A 190 19.78 -17.28 -16.24
N SER A 191 20.50 -17.99 -15.37
CA SER A 191 20.29 -19.41 -15.09
C SER A 191 19.59 -19.70 -13.75
N VAL A 192 19.27 -18.66 -12.98
CA VAL A 192 18.68 -18.82 -11.65
C VAL A 192 17.23 -19.30 -11.76
N VAL A 193 16.87 -20.26 -10.91
CA VAL A 193 15.47 -20.67 -10.66
C VAL A 193 15.12 -20.53 -9.17
N HIS A 194 16.12 -20.30 -8.30
CA HIS A 194 15.95 -20.12 -6.87
C HIS A 194 15.79 -18.63 -6.51
N ALA A 195 14.59 -18.21 -6.09
CA ALA A 195 14.29 -16.80 -5.82
C ALA A 195 15.21 -16.10 -4.79
N PRO A 196 15.58 -16.72 -3.65
CA PRO A 196 16.56 -16.11 -2.73
C PRO A 196 17.93 -15.81 -3.35
N LEU A 197 18.39 -16.65 -4.28
CA LEU A 197 19.63 -16.41 -5.02
C LEU A 197 19.48 -15.22 -5.99
N MET A 198 18.34 -15.14 -6.71
CA MET A 198 18.02 -14.00 -7.58
C MET A 198 18.05 -12.68 -6.81
N ILE A 199 17.46 -12.65 -5.60
CA ILE A 199 17.46 -11.47 -4.72
C ILE A 199 18.88 -11.04 -4.39
N VAL A 200 19.72 -11.94 -3.85
CA VAL A 200 21.09 -11.60 -3.43
C VAL A 200 21.95 -11.14 -4.61
N ILE A 201 21.84 -11.78 -5.78
CA ILE A 201 22.55 -11.33 -7.00
C ILE A 201 22.10 -9.93 -7.39
N THR A 202 20.79 -9.69 -7.42
CA THR A 202 20.22 -8.41 -7.84
C THR A 202 20.61 -7.29 -6.87
N ASP A 203 20.57 -7.51 -5.56
CA ASP A 203 21.05 -6.53 -4.58
C ASP A 203 22.56 -6.25 -4.73
N THR A 204 23.35 -7.27 -5.06
CA THR A 204 24.79 -7.10 -5.36
C THR A 204 24.98 -6.24 -6.61
N ILE A 205 24.21 -6.49 -7.67
CA ILE A 205 24.25 -5.70 -8.91
C ILE A 205 23.78 -4.26 -8.65
N ILE A 206 22.78 -4.04 -7.81
CA ILE A 206 22.32 -2.70 -7.41
C ILE A 206 23.41 -1.93 -6.68
N ASP A 207 24.15 -2.58 -5.78
CA ASP A 207 25.23 -1.90 -5.06
C ASP A 207 26.39 -1.57 -6.01
N LEU A 208 26.73 -2.50 -6.92
CA LEU A 208 27.72 -2.26 -7.96
C LEU A 208 27.30 -1.17 -8.96
N SER A 209 26.02 -1.08 -9.33
CA SER A 209 25.54 -0.06 -10.27
C SER A 209 25.64 1.36 -9.70
N ARG A 210 25.58 1.50 -8.36
CA ARG A 210 25.79 2.78 -7.68
C ARG A 210 27.26 3.20 -7.67
N ILE A 211 28.18 2.24 -7.56
CA ILE A 211 29.62 2.49 -7.49
C ILE A 211 30.21 2.64 -8.89
N TYR A 212 29.81 1.78 -9.83
CA TYR A 212 30.32 1.67 -11.20
C TYR A 212 29.21 1.84 -12.26
N PRO A 213 28.54 3.01 -12.31
CA PRO A 213 27.37 3.20 -13.16
C PRO A 213 27.65 3.01 -14.66
N GLN A 214 28.85 3.40 -15.14
CA GLN A 214 29.22 3.31 -16.56
C GLN A 214 29.25 1.86 -17.07
N VAL A 215 29.73 0.92 -16.24
CA VAL A 215 29.83 -0.49 -16.60
C VAL A 215 28.46 -1.15 -16.52
N PHE A 216 27.69 -0.80 -15.49
CA PHE A 216 26.32 -1.31 -15.37
C PHE A 216 25.43 -0.86 -16.53
N GLN A 217 25.64 0.35 -17.04
CA GLN A 217 24.88 0.90 -18.16
C GLN A 217 24.94 0.00 -19.41
N GLU A 218 26.06 -0.70 -19.66
CA GLU A 218 26.21 -1.59 -20.81
C GLU A 218 25.39 -2.88 -20.69
N ILE A 219 25.18 -3.38 -19.47
CA ILE A 219 24.44 -4.63 -19.20
C ILE A 219 23.01 -4.39 -18.69
N PHE A 220 22.62 -3.12 -18.54
CA PHE A 220 21.38 -2.72 -17.89
C PHE A 220 20.15 -3.41 -18.47
N LEU A 221 19.97 -3.36 -19.79
CA LEU A 221 18.82 -3.95 -20.48
C LEU A 221 18.73 -5.47 -20.28
N ASP A 222 19.88 -6.16 -20.25
CA ASP A 222 19.90 -7.60 -20.02
C ASP A 222 19.45 -7.96 -18.60
N ILE A 223 19.89 -7.19 -17.60
CA ILE A 223 19.51 -7.42 -16.20
C ILE A 223 18.01 -7.18 -16.02
N VAL A 224 17.48 -6.08 -16.55
CA VAL A 224 16.06 -5.77 -16.38
C VAL A 224 15.16 -6.71 -17.17
N ASP A 225 15.57 -7.19 -18.35
CA ASP A 225 14.83 -8.20 -19.13
C ASP A 225 14.63 -9.49 -18.31
N ILE A 226 15.69 -9.98 -17.65
CA ILE A 226 15.59 -11.13 -16.75
C ILE A 226 14.64 -10.84 -15.59
N LEU A 227 14.79 -9.68 -14.92
CA LEU A 227 13.92 -9.31 -13.80
C LEU A 227 12.46 -9.15 -14.22
N ILE A 228 12.20 -8.62 -15.41
CA ILE A 228 10.87 -8.51 -15.99
C ILE A 228 10.29 -9.89 -16.26
N GLY A 229 11.08 -10.85 -16.76
CA GLY A 229 10.69 -12.25 -16.87
C GLY A 229 10.20 -12.81 -15.52
N TRP A 230 10.99 -12.64 -14.47
CA TRP A 230 10.59 -12.98 -13.09
C TRP A 230 9.34 -12.24 -12.60
N TYR A 231 9.11 -11.03 -13.10
CA TYR A 231 7.98 -10.19 -12.71
C TYR A 231 6.69 -10.51 -13.49
N ILE A 232 6.78 -11.12 -14.67
CA ILE A 232 5.64 -11.47 -15.52
C ILE A 232 5.19 -12.91 -15.33
N GLU A 233 6.12 -13.84 -15.05
CA GLU A 233 5.78 -15.26 -14.88
C GLU A 233 4.72 -15.51 -13.79
N PRO A 234 3.94 -16.60 -13.87
CA PRO A 234 2.81 -16.88 -12.97
C PRO A 234 3.20 -17.46 -11.58
N LEU A 235 4.48 -17.48 -11.23
CA LEU A 235 5.04 -18.14 -10.04
C LEU A 235 5.54 -17.26 -8.86
N PRO A 236 5.60 -15.91 -8.87
CA PRO A 236 6.25 -15.21 -7.79
C PRO A 236 5.23 -15.03 -6.65
N THR A 237 5.58 -15.54 -5.47
CA THR A 237 4.91 -15.12 -4.23
C THR A 237 4.89 -13.59 -4.15
N ASP A 238 3.90 -12.99 -3.48
CA ASP A 238 3.77 -11.53 -3.37
C ASP A 238 5.06 -10.83 -2.92
N ARG A 239 5.88 -11.51 -2.09
CA ARG A 239 7.20 -11.03 -1.66
C ARG A 239 8.19 -10.82 -2.80
N ILE A 240 8.20 -11.72 -3.79
CA ILE A 240 9.08 -11.62 -4.96
C ILE A 240 8.60 -10.49 -5.86
N LEU A 241 7.29 -10.37 -6.06
CA LEU A 241 6.72 -9.26 -6.84
C LEU A 241 7.09 -7.90 -6.22
N GLU A 242 6.90 -7.76 -4.91
CA GLU A 242 7.24 -6.54 -4.19
C GLU A 242 8.74 -6.24 -4.29
N TYR A 243 9.60 -7.24 -4.07
CA TYR A 243 11.04 -7.08 -4.22
C TYR A 243 11.43 -6.66 -5.64
N THR A 244 10.96 -7.36 -6.68
CA THR A 244 11.32 -7.07 -8.06
C THR A 244 10.83 -5.68 -8.47
N ALA A 245 9.65 -5.26 -8.03
CA ALA A 245 9.18 -3.89 -8.26
C ALA A 245 10.11 -2.84 -7.62
N GLN A 246 10.58 -3.08 -6.39
CA GLN A 246 11.56 -2.20 -5.73
C GLN A 246 12.92 -2.22 -6.44
N ALA A 247 13.38 -3.37 -6.91
CA ALA A 247 14.63 -3.50 -7.65
C ALA A 247 14.58 -2.71 -8.98
N LEU A 248 13.51 -2.88 -9.76
CA LEU A 248 13.29 -2.13 -11.00
C LEU A 248 13.26 -0.62 -10.75
N HIS A 249 12.66 -0.17 -9.64
CA HIS A 249 12.65 1.23 -9.24
C HIS A 249 14.04 1.76 -8.84
N LYS A 250 14.89 0.93 -8.20
CA LYS A 250 16.26 1.32 -7.86
C LYS A 250 17.13 1.57 -9.09
N PHE A 251 16.81 0.97 -10.24
CA PHE A 251 17.50 1.22 -11.52
C PHE A 251 17.03 2.47 -12.27
N ARG A 252 16.20 3.33 -11.65
CA ARG A 252 15.71 4.60 -12.20
C ARG A 252 16.72 5.40 -13.06
N PRO A 253 17.95 5.69 -12.59
CA PRO A 253 18.90 6.49 -13.38
C PRO A 253 19.16 5.93 -14.79
N PHE A 254 19.22 4.60 -14.91
CA PHE A 254 19.56 3.90 -16.13
C PHE A 254 18.39 3.82 -17.12
N TRP A 255 17.14 3.69 -16.60
CA TRP A 255 15.93 3.83 -17.43
C TRP A 255 15.88 5.19 -18.14
N ILE A 256 16.26 6.26 -17.45
CA ILE A 256 16.26 7.62 -18.00
C ILE A 256 17.39 7.79 -19.02
N GLU A 257 18.56 7.24 -18.74
CA GLU A 257 19.71 7.32 -19.64
C GLU A 257 19.48 6.56 -20.96
N GLN A 258 18.70 5.47 -20.93
CA GLN A 258 18.26 4.70 -22.11
C GLN A 258 16.76 4.87 -22.37
N ILE A 259 16.29 6.10 -22.44
CA ILE A 259 14.85 6.39 -22.57
C ILE A 259 14.24 5.76 -23.83
N ASP A 260 14.91 5.82 -25.00
CA ASP A 260 14.37 5.28 -26.26
C ASP A 260 14.12 3.77 -26.19
N SER A 261 15.08 3.01 -25.64
CA SER A 261 14.92 1.58 -25.38
C SER A 261 13.83 1.30 -24.34
N THR A 262 13.72 2.15 -23.32
CA THR A 262 12.68 2.05 -22.28
C THR A 262 11.29 2.26 -22.87
N LEU A 263 11.10 3.26 -23.74
CA LEU A 263 9.84 3.52 -24.44
C LEU A 263 9.46 2.35 -25.36
N THR A 264 10.45 1.80 -26.07
CA THR A 264 10.25 0.62 -26.95
C THR A 264 9.79 -0.59 -26.15
N LEU A 265 10.39 -0.84 -24.99
CA LEU A 265 10.00 -1.92 -24.08
C LEU A 265 8.57 -1.73 -23.53
N LEU A 266 8.21 -0.52 -23.11
CA LEU A 266 6.86 -0.20 -22.66
C LEU A 266 5.82 -0.43 -23.77
N ASP A 267 6.16 -0.07 -25.01
CA ASP A 267 5.29 -0.30 -26.17
C ASP A 267 5.10 -1.80 -26.43
N HIS A 268 6.16 -2.60 -26.38
CA HIS A 268 6.07 -4.06 -26.49
C HIS A 268 5.15 -4.68 -25.43
N PHE A 269 5.20 -4.22 -24.17
CA PHE A 269 4.28 -4.74 -23.15
C PHE A 269 2.81 -4.51 -23.51
N ILE A 270 2.48 -3.35 -24.05
CA ILE A 270 1.10 -3.01 -24.43
C ILE A 270 0.70 -3.71 -25.72
N GLU A 271 1.61 -3.87 -26.68
CA GLU A 271 1.37 -4.66 -27.90
C GLU A 271 1.13 -6.13 -27.61
N ASP A 272 1.92 -6.74 -26.74
CA ASP A 272 1.73 -8.13 -26.32
C ASP A 272 0.42 -8.32 -25.57
N ALA A 273 0.04 -7.36 -24.71
CA ALA A 273 -1.24 -7.36 -24.03
C ALA A 273 -2.41 -7.33 -25.01
N ASP A 274 -2.36 -6.46 -26.03
CA ASP A 274 -3.40 -6.37 -27.07
C ASP A 274 -3.45 -7.62 -27.94
N ASN A 275 -2.30 -8.18 -28.29
CA ASN A 275 -2.20 -9.44 -29.02
C ASN A 275 -2.85 -10.61 -28.25
N TYR A 276 -2.64 -10.70 -26.94
CA TYR A 276 -3.31 -11.70 -26.10
C TYR A 276 -4.82 -11.46 -26.00
N ALA A 277 -5.26 -10.20 -25.99
CA ALA A 277 -6.68 -9.85 -25.98
C ALA A 277 -7.38 -10.22 -27.30
N GLN A 278 -6.74 -10.01 -28.44
CA GLN A 278 -7.26 -10.45 -29.73
C GLN A 278 -7.33 -11.99 -29.81
N GLN A 279 -6.39 -12.71 -29.18
CA GLN A 279 -6.48 -14.17 -29.06
C GLN A 279 -7.67 -14.61 -28.20
N PHE A 280 -7.98 -13.86 -27.13
CA PHE A 280 -9.16 -14.09 -26.31
C PHE A 280 -10.46 -13.95 -27.13
N ASP A 281 -10.60 -12.88 -27.91
CA ASP A 281 -11.79 -12.62 -28.74
C ASP A 281 -12.00 -13.68 -29.83
N ASN A 282 -10.91 -14.20 -30.39
CA ASN A 282 -10.95 -15.25 -31.41
C ASN A 282 -11.20 -16.67 -30.87
N GLN A 283 -11.05 -16.91 -29.56
CA GLN A 283 -11.13 -18.25 -28.94
C GLN A 283 -12.50 -18.56 -28.32
N GLU A 284 -13.58 -17.91 -28.76
CA GLU A 284 -14.93 -18.34 -28.39
C GLU A 284 -15.14 -19.84 -28.69
N GLN A 285 -15.11 -20.66 -27.62
CA GLN A 285 -15.81 -21.95 -27.42
C GLN A 285 -15.02 -23.20 -26.99
N ASN A 286 -13.70 -23.23 -26.80
CA ASN A 286 -13.04 -24.47 -26.32
C ASN A 286 -11.91 -24.23 -25.29
N ASN A 287 -12.24 -24.48 -24.01
CA ASN A 287 -11.38 -24.58 -22.81
C ASN A 287 -11.19 -23.29 -21.96
N ASP A 288 -11.91 -23.21 -20.84
CA ASP A 288 -11.82 -22.17 -19.78
C ASP A 288 -10.38 -21.99 -19.23
N ASP A 289 -9.57 -23.05 -19.15
CA ASP A 289 -8.24 -23.01 -18.52
C ASP A 289 -7.20 -22.21 -19.33
N ASN A 290 -7.31 -22.21 -20.68
CA ASN A 290 -6.40 -21.43 -21.53
C ASN A 290 -6.70 -19.93 -21.43
N ILE A 291 -7.97 -19.58 -21.31
CA ILE A 291 -8.48 -18.21 -21.26
C ILE A 291 -8.03 -17.51 -19.97
N SER A 292 -8.18 -18.19 -18.83
CA SER A 292 -7.70 -17.73 -17.52
C SER A 292 -6.20 -17.39 -17.55
N SER A 293 -5.39 -18.18 -18.27
CA SER A 293 -3.95 -17.96 -18.40
C SER A 293 -3.59 -16.71 -19.22
N LEU A 294 -4.45 -16.31 -20.18
CA LEU A 294 -4.23 -15.10 -20.99
C LEU A 294 -4.52 -13.84 -20.17
N THR A 295 -5.62 -13.85 -19.42
CA THR A 295 -6.00 -12.73 -18.54
C THR A 295 -4.92 -12.45 -17.49
N ASP A 296 -4.32 -13.49 -16.90
CA ASP A 296 -3.20 -13.35 -15.96
C ASP A 296 -1.94 -12.76 -16.61
N LYS A 297 -1.62 -13.16 -17.85
CA LYS A 297 -0.49 -12.60 -18.60
C LYS A 297 -0.68 -11.12 -18.90
N ILE A 298 -1.88 -10.71 -19.33
CA ILE A 298 -2.20 -9.31 -19.61
C ILE A 298 -2.12 -8.48 -18.32
N ALA A 299 -2.68 -9.00 -17.22
CA ALA A 299 -2.58 -8.37 -15.91
C ALA A 299 -1.11 -8.18 -15.47
N ALA A 300 -0.26 -9.18 -15.69
CA ALA A 300 1.17 -9.11 -15.39
C ALA A 300 1.91 -8.09 -16.27
N LEU A 301 1.57 -7.99 -17.56
CA LEU A 301 2.10 -6.97 -18.48
C LEU A 301 1.71 -5.55 -18.04
N TYR A 302 0.45 -5.31 -17.68
CA TYR A 302 0.01 -4.02 -17.13
C TYR A 302 0.72 -3.67 -15.83
N ARG A 303 0.97 -4.66 -14.97
CA ARG A 303 1.76 -4.46 -13.75
C ARG A 303 3.20 -4.06 -14.08
N ALA A 304 3.86 -4.75 -15.02
CA ALA A 304 5.21 -4.44 -15.48
C ALA A 304 5.28 -3.03 -16.06
N PHE A 305 4.38 -2.71 -16.98
CA PHE A 305 4.22 -1.40 -17.59
C PHE A 305 4.09 -0.29 -16.54
N ALA A 306 3.12 -0.40 -15.62
CA ALA A 306 2.91 0.61 -14.60
C ALA A 306 4.10 0.76 -13.64
N THR A 307 4.83 -0.32 -13.37
CA THR A 307 6.01 -0.31 -12.48
C THR A 307 7.17 0.46 -13.12
N VAL A 308 7.48 0.16 -14.39
CA VAL A 308 8.53 0.85 -15.14
C VAL A 308 8.16 2.31 -15.39
N LEU A 309 6.91 2.59 -15.79
CA LEU A 309 6.43 3.95 -16.00
C LEU A 309 6.52 4.79 -14.71
N ARG A 310 6.17 4.21 -13.55
CA ARG A 310 6.26 4.90 -12.27
C ARG A 310 7.71 5.21 -11.87
N ALA A 311 8.68 4.35 -12.21
CA ALA A 311 10.09 4.66 -12.00
C ALA A 311 10.53 5.93 -12.77
N LEU A 312 9.86 6.26 -13.88
CA LEU A 312 10.10 7.45 -14.67
C LEU A 312 9.31 8.69 -14.17
N SER A 313 8.12 8.50 -13.59
CA SER A 313 7.12 9.54 -13.20
C SER A 313 7.69 10.78 -12.48
N ASP A 314 8.53 10.61 -11.45
CA ASP A 314 9.12 11.72 -10.68
C ASP A 314 9.97 12.68 -11.54
N ASN A 315 10.51 12.23 -12.67
CA ASN A 315 11.27 13.09 -13.57
C ASN A 315 10.39 13.81 -14.59
N PHE A 316 9.27 13.23 -15.01
CA PHE A 316 8.35 13.91 -15.92
C PHE A 316 7.70 15.14 -15.27
N ALA A 317 7.52 15.14 -13.95
CA ALA A 317 7.12 16.33 -13.20
C ALA A 317 8.13 17.49 -13.30
N SER A 318 9.42 17.17 -13.45
CA SER A 318 10.53 18.14 -13.52
C SER A 318 10.93 18.48 -14.97
N THR A 319 10.74 17.54 -15.91
CA THR A 319 11.06 17.66 -17.34
C THR A 319 9.93 17.04 -18.19
N PRO A 320 8.86 17.80 -18.47
CA PRO A 320 7.64 17.29 -19.11
C PRO A 320 7.80 16.88 -20.59
N THR A 321 8.96 17.12 -21.21
CA THR A 321 9.23 16.84 -22.63
C THR A 321 9.81 15.45 -22.91
N LEU A 322 9.98 14.60 -21.90
CA LEU A 322 10.67 13.32 -22.06
C LEU A 322 9.82 12.20 -22.69
N LEU A 323 8.49 12.31 -22.71
CA LEU A 323 7.63 11.30 -23.34
C LEU A 323 6.76 11.91 -24.43
N PRO A 324 6.83 11.42 -25.68
CA PRO A 324 5.99 11.92 -26.77
C PRO A 324 4.51 11.58 -26.56
N ILE A 325 3.62 12.54 -26.84
CA ILE A 325 2.17 12.42 -26.67
C ILE A 325 1.61 11.22 -27.45
N ASP A 326 2.12 10.96 -28.66
CA ASP A 326 1.68 9.85 -29.50
C ASP A 326 1.80 8.47 -28.82
N TYR A 327 2.82 8.26 -27.98
CA TYR A 327 2.96 7.03 -27.20
C TYR A 327 1.89 6.93 -26.11
N VAL A 328 1.62 8.03 -25.42
CA VAL A 328 0.63 8.09 -24.32
C VAL A 328 -0.75 7.73 -24.83
N ASP A 329 -1.17 8.40 -25.91
CA ASP A 329 -2.50 8.20 -26.48
C ASP A 329 -2.64 6.76 -26.99
N ASN A 330 -1.62 6.24 -27.67
CA ASN A 330 -1.61 4.85 -28.14
C ASN A 330 -1.71 3.85 -26.98
N TRP A 331 -0.90 4.01 -25.94
CA TRP A 331 -0.92 3.12 -24.78
C TRP A 331 -2.24 3.17 -24.03
N LEU A 332 -2.77 4.38 -23.78
CA LEU A 332 -4.05 4.55 -23.13
C LEU A 332 -5.14 3.84 -23.92
N GLN A 333 -5.27 4.14 -25.21
CA GLN A 333 -6.32 3.56 -26.06
C GLN A 333 -6.23 2.03 -26.12
N LYS A 334 -5.03 1.47 -26.28
CA LYS A 334 -4.83 0.01 -26.25
C LYS A 334 -5.20 -0.59 -24.89
N ILE A 335 -4.82 0.02 -23.77
CA ILE A 335 -5.19 -0.47 -22.43
C ILE A 335 -6.71 -0.48 -22.23
N LEU A 336 -7.38 0.61 -22.59
CA LEU A 336 -8.84 0.73 -22.48
C LEU A 336 -9.54 -0.32 -23.39
N HIS A 337 -9.06 -0.48 -24.62
CA HIS A 337 -9.60 -1.41 -25.60
C HIS A 337 -9.42 -2.87 -25.17
N THR A 338 -8.19 -3.30 -24.91
CA THR A 338 -7.84 -4.65 -24.46
C THR A 338 -8.66 -5.06 -23.23
N THR A 339 -8.74 -4.17 -22.23
CA THR A 339 -9.50 -4.47 -21.00
C THR A 339 -11.00 -4.61 -21.29
N THR A 340 -11.54 -3.82 -22.23
CA THR A 340 -12.96 -3.90 -22.60
C THR A 340 -13.33 -5.21 -23.31
N ILE A 341 -12.41 -5.80 -24.09
CA ILE A 341 -12.61 -7.10 -24.75
C ILE A 341 -12.81 -8.21 -23.71
N ILE A 342 -12.01 -8.21 -22.64
CA ILE A 342 -11.91 -9.32 -21.67
C ILE A 342 -12.94 -9.21 -20.54
N LYS A 343 -13.84 -8.22 -20.59
CA LYS A 343 -14.80 -7.91 -19.51
C LYS A 343 -15.71 -9.04 -19.05
N GLN A 344 -15.83 -10.14 -19.81
CA GLN A 344 -16.67 -11.28 -19.45
C GLN A 344 -15.93 -12.37 -18.65
N ASP A 345 -14.61 -12.30 -18.54
CA ASP A 345 -13.78 -13.30 -17.84
C ASP A 345 -14.08 -13.32 -16.32
N LYS A 346 -13.96 -14.49 -15.69
CA LYS A 346 -14.07 -14.67 -14.24
C LYS A 346 -12.92 -13.97 -13.49
N LEU A 347 -11.72 -13.92 -14.09
CA LEU A 347 -10.53 -13.25 -13.57
C LEU A 347 -10.46 -11.76 -13.92
N PHE A 348 -11.51 -11.19 -14.52
CA PHE A 348 -11.54 -9.77 -14.90
C PHE A 348 -11.19 -8.83 -13.74
N GLY A 349 -11.56 -9.16 -12.50
CA GLY A 349 -11.20 -8.34 -11.33
C GLY A 349 -9.68 -8.16 -11.13
N ILE A 350 -8.87 -9.19 -11.41
CA ILE A 350 -7.39 -9.09 -11.32
C ILE A 350 -6.86 -8.21 -12.45
N LEU A 351 -7.36 -8.40 -13.68
CA LEU A 351 -7.01 -7.55 -14.81
C LEU A 351 -7.39 -6.09 -14.56
N ALA A 352 -8.62 -5.84 -14.12
CA ALA A 352 -9.14 -4.51 -13.82
C ALA A 352 -8.28 -3.78 -12.77
N LYS A 353 -7.80 -4.49 -11.74
CA LYS A 353 -6.85 -3.93 -10.77
C LYS A 353 -5.64 -3.30 -11.46
N TYR A 354 -4.94 -4.07 -12.31
CA TYR A 354 -3.71 -3.60 -12.94
C TYR A 354 -3.95 -2.65 -14.11
N ALA A 355 -5.06 -2.79 -14.84
CA ALA A 355 -5.49 -1.82 -15.83
C ALA A 355 -5.75 -0.45 -15.19
N ASN A 356 -6.49 -0.41 -14.07
CA ASN A 356 -6.76 0.83 -13.34
C ASN A 356 -5.46 1.46 -12.79
N ILE A 357 -4.51 0.65 -12.30
CA ILE A 357 -3.19 1.15 -11.89
C ILE A 357 -2.43 1.73 -13.08
N ALA A 358 -2.42 1.06 -14.23
CA ALA A 358 -1.71 1.51 -15.42
C ALA A 358 -2.29 2.84 -15.96
N VAL A 359 -3.62 2.93 -16.09
CA VAL A 359 -4.30 4.17 -16.48
C VAL A 359 -4.04 5.29 -15.48
N CYS A 360 -4.14 5.02 -14.17
CA CYS A 360 -3.86 6.03 -13.15
C CYS A 360 -2.41 6.53 -13.22
N THR A 361 -1.44 5.63 -13.42
CA THR A 361 -0.02 5.97 -13.55
C THR A 361 0.25 6.80 -14.81
N LEU A 362 -0.42 6.49 -15.92
CA LEU A 362 -0.38 7.32 -17.13
C LEU A 362 -0.92 8.72 -16.87
N LEU A 363 -2.10 8.84 -16.26
CA LEU A 363 -2.70 10.14 -15.92
C LEU A 363 -1.89 10.95 -14.88
N GLU A 364 -1.10 10.28 -14.03
CA GLU A 364 -0.15 10.94 -13.13
C GLU A 364 1.07 11.48 -13.87
N THR A 365 1.50 10.77 -14.90
CA THR A 365 2.68 11.11 -15.69
C THR A 365 2.37 12.16 -16.76
N PHE A 366 1.14 12.16 -17.28
CA PHE A 366 0.69 13.01 -18.38
C PHE A 366 -0.41 13.97 -17.94
N SER A 367 -0.13 15.26 -18.00
CA SER A 367 -1.08 16.31 -17.61
C SER A 367 -2.07 16.70 -18.72
N GLN A 368 -1.94 16.13 -19.93
CA GLN A 368 -2.89 16.37 -21.00
C GLN A 368 -4.08 15.43 -20.85
N PHE A 369 -5.21 16.01 -20.44
CA PHE A 369 -6.47 15.30 -20.26
C PHE A 369 -7.54 16.05 -21.06
N ASP A 370 -7.49 15.86 -22.39
CA ASP A 370 -8.41 16.54 -23.31
C ASP A 370 -9.82 15.93 -23.27
N GLU A 371 -10.74 16.53 -24.02
CA GLU A 371 -12.15 16.11 -24.02
C GLU A 371 -12.36 14.67 -24.50
N GLN A 372 -11.55 14.21 -25.47
CA GLN A 372 -11.68 12.87 -26.04
C GLN A 372 -11.12 11.82 -25.08
N VAL A 373 -9.90 12.04 -24.56
CA VAL A 373 -9.27 11.19 -23.54
C VAL A 373 -10.16 11.10 -22.30
N GLN A 374 -10.71 12.23 -21.86
CA GLN A 374 -11.64 12.25 -20.72
C GLN A 374 -12.87 11.37 -20.98
N LYS A 375 -13.47 11.48 -22.16
CA LYS A 375 -14.64 10.68 -22.52
C LYS A 375 -14.32 9.17 -22.53
N ASP A 376 -13.22 8.77 -23.14
CA ASP A 376 -12.84 7.36 -23.24
C ASP A 376 -12.55 6.75 -21.86
N VAL A 377 -11.87 7.50 -20.99
CA VAL A 377 -11.62 7.08 -19.60
C VAL A 377 -12.91 7.03 -18.78
N PHE A 378 -13.85 7.96 -18.98
CA PHE A 378 -15.16 7.91 -18.33
C PHE A 378 -15.94 6.67 -18.76
N ASP A 379 -16.00 6.39 -20.06
CA ASP A 379 -16.70 5.22 -20.60
C ASP A 379 -16.09 3.92 -20.04
N PHE A 380 -14.76 3.84 -19.94
CA PHE A 380 -14.06 2.73 -19.32
C PHE A 380 -14.40 2.52 -17.84
N ILE A 381 -14.43 3.59 -17.04
CA ILE A 381 -14.82 3.55 -15.63
C ILE A 381 -16.27 3.11 -15.48
N ILE A 382 -17.18 3.70 -16.27
CA ILE A 382 -18.62 3.45 -16.19
C ILE A 382 -18.93 1.99 -16.52
N GLN A 383 -18.25 1.41 -17.52
CA GLN A 383 -18.37 -0.01 -17.81
C GLN A 383 -18.01 -0.87 -16.59
N GLN A 384 -16.91 -0.56 -15.89
CA GLN A 384 -16.50 -1.29 -14.70
C GLN A 384 -17.48 -1.14 -13.53
N ILE A 385 -18.05 0.05 -13.32
CA ILE A 385 -19.04 0.33 -12.26
C ILE A 385 -20.27 -0.59 -12.39
N HIS A 386 -20.68 -0.89 -13.62
CA HIS A 386 -21.90 -1.66 -13.91
C HIS A 386 -21.68 -3.19 -13.97
N LEU A 387 -20.46 -3.69 -13.77
CA LEU A 387 -20.14 -5.13 -13.74
C LEU A 387 -20.42 -5.78 -12.36
N GLN A 388 -21.65 -5.65 -11.86
CA GLN A 388 -22.03 -6.13 -10.51
C GLN A 388 -22.02 -7.66 -10.34
N LYS A 389 -22.18 -8.43 -11.42
CA LYS A 389 -22.30 -9.90 -11.33
C LYS A 389 -20.98 -10.61 -11.04
N GLN A 390 -19.85 -9.91 -11.16
CA GLN A 390 -18.52 -10.48 -10.97
C GLN A 390 -18.00 -10.18 -9.58
N GLN A 391 -17.47 -11.19 -8.91
CA GLN A 391 -16.73 -11.00 -7.66
C GLN A 391 -15.36 -10.43 -7.99
N TRP A 392 -15.02 -9.30 -7.37
CA TRP A 392 -13.70 -8.71 -7.53
C TRP A 392 -12.87 -8.89 -6.26
N PRO A 393 -11.54 -9.03 -6.39
CA PRO A 393 -10.64 -8.84 -5.27
C PRO A 393 -10.80 -7.44 -4.68
N TYR A 394 -10.66 -7.34 -3.37
CA TYR A 394 -10.75 -6.08 -2.63
C TYR A 394 -9.79 -5.00 -3.17
N GLU A 395 -8.59 -5.40 -3.59
CA GLU A 395 -7.59 -4.50 -4.17
C GLU A 395 -8.04 -3.92 -5.52
N ALA A 396 -8.87 -4.64 -6.28
CA ALA A 396 -9.38 -4.13 -7.56
C ALA A 396 -10.36 -2.99 -7.33
N ASP A 397 -11.25 -3.13 -6.34
CA ASP A 397 -12.21 -2.10 -5.95
C ASP A 397 -11.52 -0.82 -5.46
N ILE A 398 -10.46 -0.95 -4.63
CA ILE A 398 -9.65 0.20 -4.20
C ILE A 398 -9.03 0.92 -5.41
N ASN A 399 -8.43 0.19 -6.34
CA ASN A 399 -7.76 0.83 -7.47
C ASN A 399 -8.75 1.46 -8.47
N LEU A 400 -9.98 0.94 -8.56
CA LEU A 400 -11.07 1.62 -9.28
C LEU A 400 -11.42 2.95 -8.60
N LEU A 401 -11.61 2.97 -7.27
CA LEU A 401 -11.88 4.22 -6.53
C LEU A 401 -10.75 5.24 -6.68
N ARG A 402 -9.49 4.80 -6.60
CA ARG A 402 -8.33 5.66 -6.82
C ARG A 402 -8.33 6.27 -8.22
N LEU A 403 -8.59 5.47 -9.26
CA LEU A 403 -8.69 5.96 -10.62
C LEU A 403 -9.82 7.00 -10.75
N ILE A 404 -11.00 6.74 -10.19
CA ILE A 404 -12.13 7.68 -10.24
C ILE A 404 -11.77 9.00 -9.56
N MET A 405 -11.18 8.95 -8.36
CA MET A 405 -10.75 10.15 -7.65
C MET A 405 -9.70 10.94 -8.45
N LYS A 406 -8.72 10.25 -9.04
CA LYS A 406 -7.70 10.88 -9.89
C LYS A 406 -8.32 11.56 -11.10
N VAL A 407 -9.25 10.89 -11.77
CA VAL A 407 -9.95 11.41 -12.94
C VAL A 407 -10.83 12.62 -12.58
N ILE A 408 -11.49 12.61 -11.42
CA ILE A 408 -12.23 13.78 -10.92
C ILE A 408 -11.30 14.97 -10.70
N ASP A 409 -10.10 14.75 -10.16
CA ASP A 409 -9.13 15.82 -9.89
C ASP A 409 -8.56 16.44 -11.19
N LEU A 410 -8.60 15.71 -12.31
CA LEU A 410 -8.07 16.14 -13.62
C LEU A 410 -9.15 16.66 -14.58
N ALA A 411 -10.37 16.14 -14.49
CA ALA A 411 -11.43 16.39 -15.45
C ALA A 411 -11.96 17.83 -15.42
N ASN A 412 -12.59 18.24 -16.53
CA ASN A 412 -13.51 19.36 -16.48
C ASN A 412 -14.68 19.01 -15.54
N HIS A 413 -14.80 19.78 -14.46
CA HIS A 413 -15.79 19.59 -13.41
C HIS A 413 -17.24 19.49 -13.92
N ASP A 414 -17.61 20.17 -15.01
CA ASP A 414 -18.97 20.09 -15.55
C ASP A 414 -19.27 18.72 -16.18
N SER A 415 -18.25 18.04 -16.71
CA SER A 415 -18.39 16.71 -17.31
C SER A 415 -18.53 15.60 -16.26
N CYS A 416 -18.10 15.85 -15.01
CA CYS A 416 -18.22 14.88 -13.91
C CYS A 416 -19.68 14.49 -13.60
N ALA A 417 -20.67 15.24 -14.11
CA ALA A 417 -22.09 14.86 -14.08
C ALA A 417 -22.34 13.44 -14.61
N ILE A 418 -21.61 13.02 -15.64
CA ILE A 418 -21.74 11.70 -16.27
C ILE A 418 -21.30 10.60 -15.28
N LEU A 419 -20.11 10.77 -14.69
CA LEU A 419 -19.60 9.85 -13.67
C LEU A 419 -20.51 9.82 -12.44
N ALA A 420 -20.98 10.97 -11.96
CA ALA A 420 -21.89 11.06 -10.83
C ALA A 420 -23.18 10.26 -11.09
N ASN A 421 -23.77 10.34 -12.27
CA ASN A 421 -24.96 9.55 -12.61
C ASN A 421 -24.69 8.03 -12.51
N SER A 422 -23.54 7.57 -13.01
CA SER A 422 -23.19 6.15 -12.96
C SER A 422 -22.82 5.68 -11.55
N ILE A 423 -22.11 6.49 -10.76
CA ILE A 423 -21.72 6.15 -9.38
C ILE A 423 -22.94 6.00 -8.48
N PHE A 424 -23.94 6.87 -8.62
CA PHE A 424 -25.16 6.88 -7.80
C PHE A 424 -26.33 6.09 -8.41
N ALA A 425 -26.10 5.36 -9.51
CA ALA A 425 -27.11 4.50 -10.09
C ALA A 425 -27.40 3.27 -9.21
N LEU A 426 -28.63 2.75 -9.25
CA LEU A 426 -29.04 1.55 -8.50
C LEU A 426 -28.19 0.30 -8.81
N ASN A 427 -27.67 0.22 -10.02
CA ASN A 427 -26.80 -0.86 -10.51
C ASN A 427 -25.30 -0.51 -10.40
N SER A 428 -24.95 0.48 -9.57
CA SER A 428 -23.56 0.82 -9.27
C SER A 428 -23.00 -0.12 -8.21
N ARG A 429 -21.85 -0.74 -8.48
CA ARG A 429 -21.12 -1.47 -7.45
C ARG A 429 -20.57 -0.56 -6.35
N ILE A 430 -20.17 0.67 -6.71
CA ILE A 430 -19.60 1.65 -5.78
C ILE A 430 -20.60 2.01 -4.71
N TRP A 431 -21.86 2.17 -5.12
CA TRP A 431 -22.96 2.45 -4.22
C TRP A 431 -23.14 1.36 -3.16
N LEU A 432 -22.92 0.10 -3.52
CA LEU A 432 -23.07 -1.05 -2.62
C LEU A 432 -21.90 -1.23 -1.65
N TYR A 433 -20.75 -0.60 -1.91
CA TYR A 433 -19.56 -0.75 -1.06
C TYR A 433 -19.76 -0.25 0.37
N ARG A 434 -20.72 0.64 0.62
CA ARG A 434 -21.07 1.10 1.97
C ARG A 434 -21.59 -0.01 2.89
N PHE A 435 -22.05 -1.12 2.30
CA PHE A 435 -22.55 -2.29 3.02
C PHE A 435 -21.47 -3.39 3.21
N LEU A 436 -20.25 -3.17 2.72
CA LEU A 436 -19.15 -4.13 2.87
C LEU A 436 -18.42 -3.96 4.20
N TYR A 437 -17.90 -5.05 4.75
CA TYR A 437 -17.23 -5.07 6.07
C TYR A 437 -15.84 -4.41 6.13
N SER A 438 -15.38 -3.77 5.05
CA SER A 438 -14.04 -3.18 5.01
C SER A 438 -14.06 -1.69 5.33
N ASN A 439 -13.52 -1.31 6.49
CA ASN A 439 -13.42 0.07 6.93
C ASN A 439 -12.67 0.96 5.93
N SER A 440 -11.58 0.47 5.32
CA SER A 440 -10.80 1.27 4.36
C SER A 440 -11.61 1.60 3.11
N LEU A 441 -12.41 0.67 2.58
CA LEU A 441 -13.21 0.93 1.38
C LEU A 441 -14.36 1.88 1.67
N ILE A 442 -15.00 1.75 2.83
CA ILE A 442 -16.03 2.70 3.27
C ILE A 442 -15.44 4.12 3.35
N GLN A 443 -14.22 4.27 3.90
CA GLN A 443 -13.54 5.56 3.96
C GLN A 443 -13.20 6.10 2.56
N ASP A 444 -12.73 5.26 1.64
CA ASP A 444 -12.41 5.66 0.26
C ASP A 444 -13.68 6.09 -0.51
N VAL A 445 -14.81 5.41 -0.32
CA VAL A 445 -16.10 5.80 -0.93
C VAL A 445 -16.61 7.11 -0.33
N LEU A 446 -16.48 7.27 0.99
CA LEU A 446 -16.81 8.52 1.65
C LEU A 446 -15.96 9.67 1.09
N GLN A 447 -14.65 9.45 0.94
CA GLN A 447 -13.74 10.43 0.33
C GLN A 447 -14.14 10.76 -1.12
N LEU A 448 -14.54 9.77 -1.92
CA LEU A 448 -15.04 9.98 -3.27
C LEU A 448 -16.28 10.88 -3.28
N PHE A 449 -17.25 10.63 -2.39
CA PHE A 449 -18.47 11.45 -2.31
C PHE A 449 -18.12 12.89 -1.90
N ASN A 450 -17.22 13.04 -0.94
CA ASN A 450 -16.76 14.36 -0.50
C ASN A 450 -16.06 15.14 -1.61
N ARG A 451 -15.24 14.48 -2.45
CA ARG A 451 -14.65 15.11 -3.65
C ARG A 451 -15.73 15.60 -4.60
N LEU A 452 -16.70 14.75 -4.95
CA LEU A 452 -17.81 15.13 -5.84
C LEU A 452 -18.65 16.29 -5.29
N LEU A 453 -18.88 16.32 -3.98
CA LEU A 453 -19.64 17.37 -3.30
C LEU A 453 -18.86 18.69 -3.12
N THR A 454 -17.55 18.69 -3.33
CA THR A 454 -16.68 19.88 -3.20
C THR A 454 -16.14 20.38 -4.54
N ILE A 455 -16.53 19.75 -5.65
CA ILE A 455 -16.27 20.21 -7.02
C ILE A 455 -16.84 21.63 -7.24
N LYS A 456 -16.16 22.43 -8.08
CA LYS A 456 -16.56 23.82 -8.36
C LYS A 456 -17.82 23.95 -9.24
N SER A 457 -18.28 22.87 -9.85
CA SER A 457 -19.50 22.83 -10.67
C SER A 457 -20.74 22.66 -9.78
N ILE A 458 -21.48 23.76 -9.58
CA ILE A 458 -22.75 23.77 -8.82
C ILE A 458 -23.76 22.74 -9.37
N PRO A 459 -23.96 22.60 -10.71
CA PRO A 459 -24.85 21.58 -11.24
C PRO A 459 -24.52 20.15 -10.80
N VAL A 460 -23.23 19.78 -10.83
CA VAL A 460 -22.77 18.45 -10.40
C VAL A 460 -22.96 18.26 -8.90
N VAL A 461 -22.58 19.25 -8.10
CA VAL A 461 -22.78 19.20 -6.64
C VAL A 461 -24.27 19.05 -6.30
N GLN A 462 -25.14 19.80 -6.97
CA GLN A 462 -26.59 19.70 -6.78
C GLN A 462 -27.13 18.32 -7.19
N GLN A 463 -26.65 17.75 -8.29
CA GLN A 463 -27.03 16.41 -8.75
C GLN A 463 -26.63 15.33 -7.73
N VAL A 464 -25.38 15.36 -7.26
CA VAL A 464 -24.85 14.42 -6.25
C VAL A 464 -25.64 14.57 -4.95
N TYR A 465 -25.89 15.81 -4.52
CA TYR A 465 -26.71 16.08 -3.34
C TYR A 465 -28.13 15.52 -3.49
N GLN A 466 -28.80 15.74 -4.63
CA GLN A 466 -30.13 15.16 -4.86
C GLN A 466 -30.13 13.63 -4.85
N ALA A 467 -29.07 12.98 -5.33
CA ALA A 467 -28.95 11.53 -5.28
C ALA A 467 -28.87 11.01 -3.84
N ILE A 468 -28.08 11.68 -2.98
CA ILE A 468 -28.03 11.39 -1.53
C ILE A 468 -29.39 11.62 -0.89
N LEU A 469 -30.09 12.71 -1.21
CA LEU A 469 -31.43 12.97 -0.65
C LEU A 469 -32.48 11.93 -1.07
N ALA A 470 -32.40 11.45 -2.32
CA ALA A 470 -33.27 10.40 -2.81
C ALA A 470 -33.05 9.09 -2.04
N ASP A 471 -31.79 8.76 -1.74
CA ASP A 471 -31.44 7.61 -0.93
C ASP A 471 -31.87 7.76 0.53
N MET A 472 -31.56 8.89 1.16
CA MET A 472 -32.02 9.19 2.51
C MET A 472 -33.54 9.09 2.60
N THR A 473 -34.28 9.63 1.61
CA THR A 473 -35.74 9.52 1.56
C THR A 473 -36.19 8.06 1.55
N SER A 474 -35.57 7.23 0.71
CA SER A 474 -35.92 5.82 0.61
C SER A 474 -35.67 5.07 1.92
N ASN A 475 -34.46 5.21 2.46
CA ASN A 475 -34.05 4.51 3.68
C ASN A 475 -34.81 4.99 4.92
N PHE A 476 -35.08 6.29 5.06
CA PHE A 476 -35.96 6.79 6.12
C PHE A 476 -37.37 6.22 6.00
N ASN A 477 -37.91 6.10 4.79
CA ASN A 477 -39.25 5.54 4.60
C ASN A 477 -39.32 4.04 4.92
N VAL A 478 -38.24 3.29 4.72
CA VAL A 478 -38.14 1.90 5.20
C VAL A 478 -38.30 1.87 6.73
N LEU A 479 -37.52 2.67 7.46
CA LEU A 479 -37.59 2.72 8.93
C LEU A 479 -38.96 3.22 9.42
N LEU A 480 -39.52 4.27 8.80
CA LEU A 480 -40.82 4.83 9.17
C LEU A 480 -41.98 3.85 8.92
N ASN A 481 -41.90 3.04 7.86
CA ASN A 481 -42.90 2.00 7.58
C ASN A 481 -42.91 0.94 8.68
N VAL A 482 -41.74 0.50 9.15
CA VAL A 482 -41.62 -0.41 10.32
C VAL A 482 -42.26 0.21 11.57
N LEU A 483 -42.08 1.52 11.77
CA LEU A 483 -42.67 2.28 12.88
C LEU A 483 -44.17 2.61 12.71
N GLN A 484 -44.77 2.24 11.58
CA GLN A 484 -46.14 2.61 11.17
C GLN A 484 -46.36 4.12 11.16
N GLN A 485 -45.39 4.87 10.64
CA GLN A 485 -45.42 6.32 10.51
C GLN A 485 -45.56 6.77 9.06
N LYS A 486 -45.99 8.02 8.87
CA LYS A 486 -46.20 8.58 7.54
C LYS A 486 -44.86 8.79 6.84
N SER A 487 -44.74 8.29 5.63
CA SER A 487 -43.58 8.49 4.76
C SER A 487 -43.31 9.98 4.50
N ILE A 488 -42.04 10.31 4.31
CA ILE A 488 -41.54 11.64 3.99
C ILE A 488 -41.03 11.69 2.55
N ILE A 489 -40.91 12.90 2.03
CA ILE A 489 -40.26 13.19 0.74
C ILE A 489 -39.28 14.32 1.00
N ILE A 490 -38.01 14.11 0.66
CA ILE A 490 -36.95 15.09 0.86
C ILE A 490 -36.48 15.56 -0.51
N GLY A 491 -36.52 16.87 -0.74
CA GLY A 491 -36.11 17.48 -2.01
C GLY A 491 -36.98 17.04 -3.20
N ASN A 492 -36.37 16.99 -4.38
CA ASN A 492 -37.05 16.66 -5.64
C ASN A 492 -36.78 15.22 -6.11
N GLY A 493 -36.16 14.40 -5.26
CA GLY A 493 -35.71 13.06 -5.62
C GLY A 493 -36.85 12.06 -5.87
N SER A 494 -36.67 11.22 -6.89
CA SER A 494 -37.50 10.03 -7.08
C SER A 494 -37.10 8.97 -6.04
N LEU A 495 -38.07 8.24 -5.50
CA LEU A 495 -37.79 7.12 -4.60
C LEU A 495 -36.91 6.08 -5.31
N LEU A 496 -35.76 5.77 -4.72
CA LEU A 496 -34.93 4.63 -5.10
C LEU A 496 -35.56 3.37 -4.52
N THR A 497 -36.28 2.60 -5.32
CA THR A 497 -36.87 1.32 -4.87
C THR A 497 -35.79 0.25 -4.83
N SER A 498 -35.17 0.06 -3.67
CA SER A 498 -34.32 -1.09 -3.38
C SER A 498 -34.96 -1.90 -2.25
N ASP A 499 -34.98 -3.23 -2.37
CA ASP A 499 -35.46 -4.17 -1.35
C ASP A 499 -34.46 -4.26 -0.18
N LEU A 500 -34.08 -3.12 0.41
CA LEU A 500 -33.18 -3.06 1.56
C LEU A 500 -33.92 -3.46 2.83
N ASN A 501 -33.21 -4.13 3.73
CA ASN A 501 -33.71 -4.47 5.06
C ASN A 501 -33.53 -3.29 6.04
N GLU A 502 -34.01 -3.45 7.27
CA GLU A 502 -33.94 -2.44 8.34
C GLU A 502 -32.49 -2.05 8.70
N ASP A 503 -31.59 -3.04 8.80
CA ASP A 503 -30.19 -2.82 9.18
C ASP A 503 -29.41 -2.06 8.08
N ASP A 504 -29.64 -2.41 6.82
CA ASP A 504 -29.05 -1.74 5.66
C ASP A 504 -29.56 -0.31 5.53
N ALA A 505 -30.85 -0.07 5.81
CA ALA A 505 -31.42 1.27 5.83
C ALA A 505 -30.79 2.14 6.93
N GLU A 506 -30.57 1.61 8.14
CA GLU A 506 -29.86 2.33 9.21
C GLU A 506 -28.41 2.63 8.82
N ALA A 507 -27.67 1.64 8.29
CA ALA A 507 -26.29 1.81 7.87
C ALA A 507 -26.14 2.86 6.75
N ALA A 508 -27.01 2.83 5.74
CA ALA A 508 -27.03 3.79 4.66
C ALA A 508 -27.28 5.23 5.16
N LEU A 509 -28.22 5.41 6.08
CA LEU A 509 -28.52 6.74 6.64
C LEU A 509 -27.35 7.31 7.45
N ILE A 510 -26.65 6.48 8.21
CA ILE A 510 -25.44 6.89 8.95
C ILE A 510 -24.33 7.28 7.96
N PHE A 511 -24.17 6.51 6.88
CA PHE A 511 -23.22 6.81 5.81
C PHE A 511 -23.54 8.15 5.12
N ASP A 512 -24.79 8.38 4.73
CA ASP A 512 -25.24 9.62 4.09
C ASP A 512 -25.05 10.84 5.01
N CYS A 513 -25.37 10.70 6.30
CA CYS A 513 -25.11 11.74 7.31
C CYS A 513 -23.61 12.08 7.40
N SER A 514 -22.75 11.07 7.27
CA SER A 514 -21.30 11.24 7.29
C SER A 514 -20.79 11.95 6.04
N ALA A 515 -21.33 11.63 4.86
CA ALA A 515 -21.00 12.31 3.60
C ALA A 515 -21.42 13.79 3.63
N LEU A 516 -22.62 14.10 4.12
CA LEU A 516 -23.12 15.48 4.21
C LEU A 516 -22.38 16.33 5.27
N CYS A 517 -21.83 15.70 6.30
CA CYS A 517 -21.11 16.38 7.38
C CYS A 517 -19.92 17.21 6.86
N GLN A 518 -19.20 16.73 5.85
CA GLN A 518 -18.05 17.46 5.33
C GLN A 518 -18.44 18.75 4.60
N ILE A 519 -19.50 18.73 3.77
CA ILE A 519 -19.99 19.93 3.07
C ILE A 519 -20.38 21.01 4.08
N GLY A 520 -21.09 20.61 5.14
CA GLY A 520 -21.55 21.53 6.17
C GLY A 520 -20.44 22.25 6.93
N ASN A 521 -19.20 21.77 6.84
CA ASN A 521 -18.04 22.37 7.50
C ASN A 521 -17.20 23.27 6.57
N VAL A 522 -17.52 23.35 5.27
CA VAL A 522 -16.74 24.11 4.30
C VAL A 522 -17.04 25.61 4.41
N LYS A 523 -16.11 26.38 4.99
CA LYS A 523 -16.24 27.85 5.12
C LYS A 523 -16.08 28.61 3.79
N GLY A 524 -15.40 28.04 2.80
CA GLY A 524 -14.99 28.70 1.56
C GLY A 524 -15.92 28.54 0.35
N ASN A 525 -16.95 27.70 0.43
CA ASN A 525 -17.87 27.40 -0.69
C ASN A 525 -19.33 27.77 -0.36
N LEU A 526 -19.52 28.96 0.20
CA LEU A 526 -20.83 29.45 0.62
C LEU A 526 -21.85 29.47 -0.54
N ILE A 527 -21.43 29.89 -1.74
CA ILE A 527 -22.30 29.96 -2.92
C ILE A 527 -22.82 28.57 -3.32
N GLY A 528 -21.94 27.56 -3.35
CA GLY A 528 -22.34 26.17 -3.62
C GLY A 528 -23.24 25.60 -2.52
N MET A 529 -22.94 25.88 -1.25
CA MET A 529 -23.75 25.43 -0.10
C MET A 529 -25.15 26.04 -0.10
N TYR A 530 -25.31 27.31 -0.52
CA TYR A 530 -26.62 27.96 -0.62
C TYR A 530 -27.38 27.62 -1.90
N ALA A 531 -26.69 27.13 -2.93
CA ALA A 531 -27.34 26.62 -4.14
C ALA A 531 -28.01 25.26 -3.92
N LEU A 532 -27.70 24.58 -2.79
CA LEU A 532 -28.34 23.33 -2.41
C LEU A 532 -29.83 23.53 -2.09
N SER A 533 -30.67 22.65 -2.63
CA SER A 533 -32.12 22.68 -2.42
C SER A 533 -32.65 21.32 -1.94
N PRO A 534 -33.18 21.21 -0.71
CA PRO A 534 -33.19 22.23 0.34
C PRO A 534 -31.78 22.52 0.89
N PRO A 535 -31.54 23.69 1.49
CA PRO A 535 -30.29 23.99 2.19
C PRO A 535 -30.01 22.99 3.31
N LEU A 536 -28.74 22.72 3.60
CA LEU A 536 -28.33 21.67 4.54
C LEU A 536 -28.92 21.84 5.95
N PHE A 537 -28.96 23.07 6.48
CA PHE A 537 -29.60 23.36 7.76
C PHE A 537 -31.10 22.98 7.73
N GLU A 538 -31.81 23.34 6.67
CA GLU A 538 -33.23 23.06 6.53
C GLU A 538 -33.49 21.55 6.44
N LEU A 539 -32.70 20.84 5.63
CA LEU A 539 -32.72 19.37 5.54
C LEU A 539 -32.66 18.74 6.93
N LEU A 540 -31.58 19.01 7.66
CA LEU A 540 -31.27 18.33 8.92
C LEU A 540 -32.23 18.75 10.04
N ALA A 541 -32.59 20.03 10.13
CA ALA A 541 -33.42 20.56 11.21
C ALA A 541 -34.93 20.37 11.01
N LYS A 542 -35.41 20.34 9.76
CA LYS A 542 -36.85 20.35 9.44
C LYS A 542 -37.34 19.09 8.72
N HIS A 543 -36.56 18.52 7.80
CA HIS A 543 -37.03 17.40 6.95
C HIS A 543 -36.80 16.02 7.59
N LEU A 544 -35.73 15.83 8.35
CA LEU A 544 -35.34 14.52 8.93
C LEU A 544 -35.99 14.17 10.28
N GLN A 545 -37.14 14.77 10.61
CA GLN A 545 -37.99 14.43 11.77
C GLN A 545 -37.27 14.24 13.13
N LEU A 546 -36.28 15.08 13.47
CA LEU A 546 -35.49 14.99 14.72
C LEU A 546 -36.30 14.94 16.03
N THR A 547 -37.55 15.40 16.04
CA THR A 547 -38.44 15.37 17.21
C THR A 547 -39.34 14.13 17.27
N ASN A 548 -39.12 13.15 16.40
CA ASN A 548 -39.91 11.92 16.35
C ASN A 548 -39.43 10.93 17.42
N SER A 549 -40.29 10.68 18.41
CA SER A 549 -39.94 9.87 19.58
C SER A 549 -39.74 8.40 19.28
N LYS A 550 -40.52 7.84 18.35
CA LYS A 550 -40.40 6.43 17.97
C LYS A 550 -39.10 6.17 17.24
N LEU A 551 -38.75 7.06 16.30
CA LEU A 551 -37.49 6.99 15.56
C LEU A 551 -36.30 7.03 16.51
N ALA A 552 -36.28 7.98 17.44
CA ALA A 552 -35.16 8.15 18.36
C ALA A 552 -35.03 7.03 19.41
N GLN A 553 -36.11 6.32 19.71
CA GLN A 553 -36.11 5.16 20.61
C GLN A 553 -35.70 3.86 19.92
N GLN A 554 -36.17 3.62 18.69
CA GLN A 554 -35.89 2.37 17.97
C GLN A 554 -34.59 2.43 17.15
N TYR A 555 -34.26 3.60 16.59
CA TYR A 555 -33.07 3.83 15.76
C TYR A 555 -32.21 4.97 16.32
N PRO A 556 -31.64 4.79 17.53
CA PRO A 556 -30.91 5.85 18.21
C PRO A 556 -29.64 6.28 17.47
N ALA A 557 -28.99 5.40 16.70
CA ALA A 557 -27.78 5.75 15.96
C ALA A 557 -28.09 6.66 14.75
N VAL A 558 -29.18 6.40 14.02
CA VAL A 558 -29.68 7.31 12.98
C VAL A 558 -30.02 8.68 13.57
N HIS A 559 -30.78 8.70 14.67
CA HIS A 559 -31.16 9.95 15.34
C HIS A 559 -29.95 10.76 15.80
N TYR A 560 -28.98 10.09 16.43
CA TYR A 560 -27.72 10.70 16.83
C TYR A 560 -26.89 11.18 15.63
N GLY A 561 -26.83 10.40 14.55
CA GLY A 561 -26.12 10.73 13.31
C GLY A 561 -26.61 12.04 12.70
N VAL A 562 -27.93 12.17 12.51
CA VAL A 562 -28.53 13.42 11.99
C VAL A 562 -28.23 14.60 12.89
N LEU A 563 -28.41 14.43 14.21
CA LEU A 563 -28.16 15.51 15.17
C LEU A 563 -26.68 15.91 15.20
N LYS A 564 -25.77 14.94 15.12
CA LYS A 564 -24.32 15.18 15.10
C LYS A 564 -23.88 15.91 13.83
N THR A 565 -24.44 15.56 12.68
CA THR A 565 -24.21 16.27 11.42
C THR A 565 -24.73 17.71 11.49
N LEU A 566 -25.92 17.93 12.06
CA LEU A 566 -26.45 19.29 12.26
C LEU A 566 -25.58 20.11 13.22
N TYR A 567 -25.18 19.52 14.34
CA TYR A 567 -24.25 20.12 15.29
C TYR A 567 -22.97 20.57 14.62
N SER A 568 -22.33 19.69 13.84
CA SER A 568 -21.07 20.00 13.15
C SER A 568 -21.23 21.19 12.21
N HIS A 569 -22.28 21.19 11.39
CA HIS A 569 -22.59 22.29 10.48
C HIS A 569 -22.81 23.61 11.23
N CYS A 570 -23.63 23.60 12.28
CA CYS A 570 -23.87 24.80 13.08
C CYS A 570 -22.58 25.30 13.75
N ALA A 571 -21.78 24.43 14.35
CA ALA A 571 -20.53 24.80 15.02
C ALA A 571 -19.52 25.41 14.03
N ALA A 572 -19.40 24.85 12.82
CA ALA A 572 -18.52 25.40 11.78
C ALA A 572 -18.87 26.84 11.37
N HIS A 573 -20.15 27.22 11.53
CA HIS A 573 -20.68 28.55 11.21
C HIS A 573 -21.07 29.36 12.45
N GLU A 574 -20.39 29.15 13.58
CA GLU A 574 -20.56 29.94 14.82
C GLU A 574 -22.02 30.00 15.29
N HIS A 575 -22.71 28.87 15.11
CA HIS A 575 -24.12 28.66 15.40
C HIS A 575 -25.06 29.70 14.77
N PHE A 576 -24.62 30.40 13.72
CA PHE A 576 -25.35 31.48 13.06
C PHE A 576 -25.71 32.67 13.97
N ILE A 577 -25.04 32.82 15.12
CA ILE A 577 -25.31 33.87 16.12
C ILE A 577 -25.19 35.26 15.49
N HIS A 578 -24.03 35.58 14.90
CA HIS A 578 -23.75 36.89 14.31
C HIS A 578 -24.62 37.25 13.09
N ASN A 579 -25.20 36.24 12.43
CA ASN A 579 -26.07 36.44 11.27
C ASN A 579 -27.54 36.62 11.65
N SER A 580 -27.92 36.34 12.89
CA SER A 580 -29.32 36.33 13.29
C SER A 580 -29.91 37.72 13.48
N ASP A 581 -31.13 37.90 12.99
CA ASP A 581 -31.91 39.13 13.17
C ASP A 581 -32.20 39.41 14.66
N LEU A 582 -32.06 38.41 15.54
CA LEU A 582 -32.18 38.59 17.00
C LEU A 582 -31.12 39.54 17.58
N PHE A 583 -29.96 39.70 16.91
CA PHE A 583 -28.85 40.56 17.35
C PHE A 583 -28.76 41.87 16.56
N LYS A 584 -29.38 41.97 15.37
CA LYS A 584 -29.31 43.17 14.52
C LYS A 584 -30.43 44.15 14.86
N GLN A 585 -30.16 45.09 15.75
CA GLN A 585 -31.03 46.24 15.97
C GLN A 585 -30.78 47.32 14.90
N ASN A 586 -31.74 47.52 14.00
CA ASN A 586 -31.95 48.76 13.21
C ASN A 586 -30.80 49.30 12.33
N ASP A 587 -30.25 48.51 11.40
CA ASP A 587 -29.56 49.06 10.22
C ASP A 587 -30.28 48.67 8.92
N THR A 588 -31.19 49.54 8.48
CA THR A 588 -32.06 49.36 7.30
C THR A 588 -31.35 49.51 5.95
N ASN A 589 -30.03 49.63 5.92
CA ASN A 589 -29.28 49.83 4.69
C ASN A 589 -28.15 48.82 4.59
N ASN A 590 -28.44 47.60 4.12
CA ASN A 590 -27.42 46.85 3.39
C ASN A 590 -28.03 45.89 2.37
N VAL A 591 -27.51 46.02 1.16
CA VAL A 591 -27.76 45.26 -0.05
C VAL A 591 -27.81 43.76 0.24
N MET A 592 -28.66 43.03 -0.50
CA MET A 592 -28.85 41.57 -0.54
C MET A 592 -27.52 40.79 -0.37
N SER A 593 -27.09 40.63 0.87
CA SER A 593 -25.87 39.92 1.26
C SER A 593 -26.25 38.49 1.62
N LEU A 594 -25.41 37.52 1.28
CA LEU A 594 -25.59 36.08 1.57
C LEU A 594 -25.96 35.79 3.04
N THR A 595 -25.67 36.72 3.96
CA THR A 595 -26.08 36.67 5.37
C THR A 595 -27.59 36.65 5.60
N SER A 596 -28.41 37.20 4.69
CA SER A 596 -29.88 37.23 4.84
C SER A 596 -30.53 35.85 4.69
N LEU A 597 -29.88 34.90 4.00
CA LEU A 597 -30.40 33.55 3.79
C LEU A 597 -30.35 32.66 5.05
N THR A 598 -29.62 33.08 6.10
CA THR A 598 -29.40 32.30 7.33
C THR A 598 -29.92 32.99 8.59
N LYS A 599 -30.61 34.13 8.44
CA LYS A 599 -31.02 35.00 9.54
C LYS A 599 -31.94 34.32 10.58
N ASP A 600 -32.74 33.36 10.13
CA ASP A 600 -33.71 32.62 10.96
C ASP A 600 -33.11 31.32 11.54
N ASN A 601 -31.92 30.90 11.10
CA ASN A 601 -31.35 29.60 11.48
C ASN A 601 -31.08 29.50 12.98
N PHE A 602 -30.58 30.56 13.61
CA PHE A 602 -30.32 30.57 15.05
C PHE A 602 -31.62 30.46 15.87
N GLU A 603 -32.68 31.16 15.47
CA GLU A 603 -33.98 31.07 16.16
C GLU A 603 -34.59 29.66 16.01
N ASP A 604 -34.54 29.11 14.79
CA ASP A 604 -35.00 27.75 14.52
C ASP A 604 -34.20 26.70 15.30
N LEU A 605 -32.89 26.93 15.48
CA LEU A 605 -32.02 26.09 16.28
C LEU A 605 -32.43 26.08 17.75
N LEU A 606 -32.70 27.25 18.35
CA LEU A 606 -33.16 27.34 19.75
C LEU A 606 -34.53 26.67 19.93
N LYS A 607 -35.46 26.84 18.98
CA LYS A 607 -36.76 26.14 18.99
C LYS A 607 -36.60 24.63 18.91
N LEU A 608 -35.64 24.14 18.10
CA LEU A 608 -35.33 22.72 18.01
C LEU A 608 -34.80 22.19 19.35
N HIS A 609 -33.83 22.86 19.98
CA HIS A 609 -33.29 22.46 21.28
C HIS A 609 -34.37 22.39 22.37
N HIS A 610 -35.23 23.40 22.48
CA HIS A 610 -36.35 23.37 23.41
C HIS A 610 -37.26 22.16 23.14
N ARG A 611 -37.59 21.88 21.87
CA ARG A 611 -38.39 20.70 21.50
C ARG A 611 -37.68 19.38 21.79
N LEU A 612 -36.36 19.30 21.73
CA LEU A 612 -35.61 18.09 22.05
C LEU A 612 -35.55 17.84 23.57
N ILE A 613 -35.41 18.90 24.36
CA ILE A 613 -35.34 18.84 25.82
C ILE A 613 -36.69 18.48 26.46
N VAL A 614 -37.76 19.22 26.11
CA VAL A 614 -39.11 19.02 26.68
C VAL A 614 -39.63 17.60 26.42
N ASN A 615 -39.18 17.03 25.31
CA ASN A 615 -39.37 15.65 24.92
C ASN A 615 -38.38 14.74 25.69
N SER A 616 -38.31 14.80 27.01
CA SER A 616 -37.25 14.17 27.84
C SER A 616 -37.17 12.62 27.78
N HIS A 617 -38.20 11.96 27.23
CA HIS A 617 -38.23 10.53 26.91
C HIS A 617 -37.55 10.16 25.57
N LEU A 618 -37.03 11.13 24.81
CA LEU A 618 -36.72 10.97 23.39
C LEU A 618 -35.32 10.48 23.01
N SER A 619 -34.36 10.21 23.88
CA SER A 619 -33.07 9.76 23.32
C SER A 619 -32.14 9.03 24.27
N CYS A 620 -31.31 8.18 23.64
CA CYS A 620 -30.12 7.55 24.21
C CYS A 620 -29.28 8.57 25.00
N HIS A 621 -28.59 8.10 26.04
CA HIS A 621 -27.70 8.89 26.89
C HIS A 621 -26.76 9.81 26.08
N ASP A 622 -26.22 9.32 24.97
CA ASP A 622 -25.24 10.05 24.16
C ASP A 622 -25.85 11.23 23.40
N THR A 623 -27.09 11.13 22.94
CA THR A 623 -27.82 12.24 22.31
C THR A 623 -28.11 13.34 23.33
N LYS A 624 -28.53 12.99 24.55
CA LYS A 624 -28.75 13.96 25.63
C LYS A 624 -27.47 14.73 25.95
N LYS A 625 -26.35 13.99 26.06
CA LYS A 625 -25.03 14.58 26.29
C LYS A 625 -24.63 15.53 25.16
N LEU A 626 -24.87 15.16 23.89
CA LEU A 626 -24.60 16.03 22.74
C LEU A 626 -25.43 17.32 22.80
N VAL A 627 -26.74 17.24 23.04
CA VAL A 627 -27.63 18.41 23.13
C VAL A 627 -27.22 19.35 24.26
N LEU A 628 -26.90 18.81 25.44
CA LEU A 628 -26.52 19.62 26.60
C LEU A 628 -25.16 20.30 26.40
N ASN A 629 -24.17 19.57 25.87
CA ASN A 629 -22.87 20.16 25.54
C ASN A 629 -23.00 21.25 24.48
N TRP A 630 -23.82 21.01 23.46
CA TRP A 630 -24.07 21.99 22.40
C TRP A 630 -24.73 23.27 22.95
N LEU A 631 -25.68 23.14 23.87
CA LEU A 631 -26.28 24.30 24.53
C LEU A 631 -25.27 25.07 25.38
N ALA A 632 -24.38 24.38 26.09
CA ALA A 632 -23.31 25.03 26.84
C ALA A 632 -22.41 25.85 25.90
N GLU A 633 -22.00 25.29 24.76
CA GLU A 633 -21.20 26.00 23.75
C GLU A 633 -21.92 27.23 23.19
N ILE A 634 -23.23 27.12 22.90
CA ILE A 634 -24.03 28.26 22.45
C ILE A 634 -24.05 29.36 23.52
N ILE A 635 -24.27 29.00 24.79
CA ILE A 635 -24.33 29.95 25.91
C ILE A 635 -22.98 30.66 26.08
N ASP A 636 -21.87 29.93 26.01
CA ASP A 636 -20.52 30.49 26.10
C ASP A 636 -20.20 31.43 24.93
N ALA A 637 -20.76 31.17 23.75
CA ALA A 637 -20.58 31.99 22.55
C ALA A 637 -21.48 33.24 22.50
N LEU A 638 -22.47 33.38 23.39
CA LEU A 638 -23.34 34.55 23.39
C LEU A 638 -22.58 35.83 23.79
N PRO A 639 -22.83 36.98 23.13
CA PRO A 639 -22.21 38.25 23.50
C PRO A 639 -22.58 38.64 24.95
N GLN A 640 -21.58 38.91 25.79
CA GLN A 640 -21.81 39.28 27.19
C GLN A 640 -22.40 40.70 27.38
N GLU A 641 -22.40 41.54 26.34
CA GLU A 641 -22.77 42.96 26.44
C GLU A 641 -24.26 43.24 26.15
N ASP A 642 -25.01 42.31 25.54
CA ASP A 642 -26.42 42.52 25.18
C ASP A 642 -27.40 41.98 26.24
N ASN A 643 -27.67 42.78 27.27
CA ASN A 643 -28.61 42.45 28.37
C ASN A 643 -30.06 42.12 27.92
N GLY A 644 -30.46 42.47 26.69
CA GLY A 644 -31.79 42.14 26.15
C GLY A 644 -31.96 40.67 25.75
N LEU A 645 -30.87 39.94 25.50
CA LEU A 645 -30.92 38.57 25.00
C LEU A 645 -31.40 37.55 26.03
N LEU A 646 -30.98 37.68 27.28
CA LEU A 646 -31.42 36.80 28.37
C LEU A 646 -32.92 36.95 28.69
N THR A 647 -33.57 37.99 28.15
CA THR A 647 -35.01 38.24 28.31
C THR A 647 -35.86 37.69 27.15
N LEU A 648 -35.24 37.12 26.10
CA LEU A 648 -35.98 36.47 25.02
C LEU A 648 -36.87 35.34 25.59
N PRO A 649 -38.18 35.35 25.31
CA PRO A 649 -39.10 34.33 25.82
C PRO A 649 -38.69 32.90 25.47
N LEU A 650 -38.00 32.72 24.33
CA LEU A 650 -37.49 31.42 23.88
C LEU A 650 -36.31 30.93 24.74
N LEU A 651 -35.37 31.82 25.09
CA LEU A 651 -34.24 31.48 25.97
C LEU A 651 -34.71 31.24 27.40
N LEU A 652 -35.69 32.00 27.89
CA LEU A 652 -36.34 31.73 29.18
C LEU A 652 -37.03 30.37 29.19
N LYS A 653 -37.79 30.01 28.15
CA LYS A 653 -38.41 28.68 28.07
C LYS A 653 -37.36 27.57 28.06
N LEU A 654 -36.27 27.78 27.35
CA LEU A 654 -35.17 26.82 27.25
C LEU A 654 -34.44 26.68 28.60
N SER A 655 -34.23 27.76 29.35
CA SER A 655 -33.62 27.70 30.68
C SER A 655 -34.49 26.92 31.68
N HIS A 656 -35.82 27.13 31.66
CA HIS A 656 -36.73 26.34 32.49
C HIS A 656 -36.68 24.86 32.10
N ALA A 657 -36.70 24.55 30.80
CA ALA A 657 -36.66 23.18 30.33
C ALA A 657 -35.35 22.45 30.68
N ILE A 658 -34.21 23.16 30.75
CA ILE A 658 -32.92 22.62 31.24
C ILE A 658 -32.98 22.30 32.73
N ILE A 659 -33.59 23.17 33.54
CA ILE A 659 -33.70 22.98 35.00
C ILE A 659 -34.56 21.75 35.34
N ASP A 660 -35.51 21.41 34.46
CA ASP A 660 -36.42 20.27 34.63
C ASP A 660 -35.81 18.90 34.23
N ILE A 661 -34.58 18.88 33.68
CA ILE A 661 -33.80 17.65 33.40
C ILE A 661 -32.95 17.27 34.62
#